data_AF-A0A7M3WYI0-F1
#
_entry.id   AF-A0A7M3WYI0-F1
#
_cell.length_a   1.000
_cell.length_b   1.000
_cell.length_c   1.000
_cell.angle_alpha   90.00
_cell.angle_beta   90.00
_cell.angle_gamma   90.00
#
_symmetry.space_group_name_H-M   'P 1'
#
loop_
_entity.id
_entity.type
_entity.pdbx_description
1 polymer ?
#
loop_
_entity_poly.entity_id
_entity_poly.type
_entity_poly.pdbx_seq_one_letter_code
_entity_poly.pdbx_strand_id
1 'polypeptide(L)'
;AYTVLDWGGYWAWDPVETGSFLPWLALVLLSHMRTRPGSTKDAVWIGGGLAAGGLALFATLVTRAGGVWASSVHTFVTADDGSAPADAFSRMVLLKSDTFAGVEVMSYMILLLLFVGLWVQYQRPQSNATPSSNGLLWFLLPIIGAIIAVIGSLGDGDSFLPGAEVYESVPSALFPMLMLLPLAMEVILKPSTLESSDEGWSYQSIIRRLGGNVQMQGYAALGGLLLFYIGMALLSENAFYGALALLFFAPLFYAPDATKAWPWAAAGVMLALSGAWAELVSVLAAGVTMLLFVLPWLFAPEAEAKSAGFSLFERKNQVQIALWASVVLVGLYLVLTLVLLLASIDAVNFDAHEVYGAPFVLAFAAAMVMYTGRKGDSQRNAWLVLATLGGSILFALWKPEAFGMDASTIISSFLVRGTLAWLVLPMLFLVVLPVAREALVVQRQKRSKAALWRRIPFGAHLVHLGLIVLLIGHVYTTVLIDRGDASHRITMMRDEIIIDGNYGYEFTGLEFQSENLEVGDGYVGVQITVYATENGVPTDAIGTVEPGMLRFDSTATARSEVDTLTRWSGDLVFIFDGSQASGLMTQTVDGGESSVQMVRVTVYDLPASHTVWLGWVTMMIGMAIVVAGDASKNKSLRSNDVEFEGEE
;
A
#
# COMPACT_ATOMS: atom_id res chain seq x y z
N ALA A 1 1.66 6.21 -19.15
CA ALA A 1 0.57 6.01 -18.16
C ALA A 1 0.51 7.19 -17.20
N TYR A 2 1.52 7.45 -16.36
CA TYR A 2 1.56 8.66 -15.51
C TYR A 2 1.73 9.98 -16.30
N THR A 3 2.36 9.94 -17.47
CA THR A 3 2.38 11.06 -18.43
C THR A 3 1.04 11.30 -19.14
N VAL A 4 0.09 10.38 -19.05
CA VAL A 4 -1.14 10.39 -19.87
C VAL A 4 -2.40 10.51 -19.00
N LEU A 5 -2.42 9.93 -17.79
CA LEU A 5 -3.54 10.01 -16.85
C LEU A 5 -3.41 11.15 -15.81
N ASP A 6 -2.25 11.81 -15.78
CA ASP A 6 -1.85 12.84 -14.81
C ASP A 6 -2.16 12.48 -13.33
N TRP A 7 -2.04 13.42 -12.40
CA TRP A 7 -2.36 13.22 -10.98
C TRP A 7 -3.86 13.14 -10.68
N GLY A 8 -4.74 13.40 -11.67
CA GLY A 8 -6.20 13.29 -11.55
C GLY A 8 -6.70 11.85 -11.34
N GLY A 9 -5.89 10.86 -11.74
CA GLY A 9 -6.11 9.43 -11.48
C GLY A 9 -5.56 8.91 -10.14
N TYR A 10 -4.57 9.59 -9.55
CA TYR A 10 -3.59 9.08 -8.55
C TYR A 10 -4.14 8.58 -7.19
N TRP A 11 -5.46 8.55 -6.96
CA TRP A 11 -6.05 8.24 -5.65
C TRP A 11 -7.22 7.28 -5.70
N ALA A 12 -7.34 6.50 -6.77
CA ALA A 12 -8.43 5.56 -6.93
C ALA A 12 -8.01 4.12 -6.56
N TRP A 13 -7.00 3.92 -5.71
CA TRP A 13 -6.63 2.59 -5.23
C TRP A 13 -6.36 1.55 -6.35
N ASP A 14 -5.95 2.02 -7.54
CA ASP A 14 -5.57 1.12 -8.64
C ASP A 14 -4.42 0.19 -8.18
N PRO A 15 -4.32 -1.05 -8.68
CA PRO A 15 -3.27 -1.97 -8.27
C PRO A 15 -1.84 -1.40 -8.37
N VAL A 16 -1.54 -0.63 -9.41
CA VAL A 16 -0.20 -0.03 -9.60
C VAL A 16 0.04 1.10 -8.60
N GLU A 17 -0.97 1.94 -8.36
CA GLU A 17 -0.91 3.02 -7.35
C GLU A 17 -0.72 2.44 -5.96
N THR A 18 -1.54 1.44 -5.63
CA THR A 18 -1.48 0.69 -4.37
C THR A 18 -0.11 0.03 -4.19
N GLY A 19 0.41 -0.61 -5.24
CA GLY A 19 1.76 -1.18 -5.27
C GLY A 19 2.83 -0.13 -4.95
N SER A 20 2.75 1.06 -5.55
CA SER A 20 3.70 2.15 -5.33
C SER A 20 3.65 2.74 -3.91
N PHE A 21 2.52 2.59 -3.20
CA PHE A 21 2.32 3.09 -1.85
C PHE A 21 2.93 2.20 -0.76
N LEU A 22 2.98 0.87 -0.98
CA LEU A 22 3.48 -0.10 -0.01
C LEU A 22 4.91 0.18 0.51
N PRO A 23 5.91 0.53 -0.32
CA PRO A 23 7.25 0.86 0.16
C PRO A 23 7.25 2.07 1.10
N TRP A 24 6.39 3.05 0.85
CA TRP A 24 6.26 4.23 1.71
C TRP A 24 5.72 3.86 3.09
N LEU A 25 4.70 3.00 3.15
CA LEU A 25 4.18 2.48 4.43
C LEU A 25 5.27 1.74 5.21
N ALA A 26 6.11 0.93 4.56
CA ALA A 26 7.24 0.26 5.19
C ALA A 26 8.29 1.26 5.72
N LEU A 27 8.58 2.33 4.98
CA LEU A 27 9.49 3.39 5.42
C LEU A 27 8.91 4.21 6.60
N VAL A 28 7.61 4.50 6.58
CA VAL A 28 6.92 5.16 7.69
C VAL A 28 6.98 4.28 8.93
N LEU A 29 6.70 2.98 8.81
CA LEU A 29 6.86 2.01 9.89
C LEU A 29 8.29 2.05 10.47
N LEU A 30 9.30 1.97 9.60
CA LEU A 30 10.72 2.03 9.97
C LEU A 30 11.08 3.32 10.70
N SER A 31 10.62 4.47 10.22
CA SER A 31 10.87 5.76 10.87
C SER A 31 10.30 5.81 12.30
N HIS A 32 9.13 5.21 12.52
CA HIS A 32 8.44 5.22 13.80
C HIS A 32 8.96 4.17 14.79
N MET A 33 9.68 3.14 14.34
CA MET A 33 10.36 2.19 15.23
C MET A 33 11.37 2.86 16.19
N ARG A 34 11.86 4.07 15.87
CA ARG A 34 12.73 4.88 16.76
C ARG A 34 11.97 5.56 17.90
N THR A 35 10.66 5.73 17.75
CA THR A 35 9.83 6.55 18.64
C THR A 35 8.99 5.75 19.61
N ARG A 36 8.85 4.43 19.37
CA ARG A 36 8.13 3.54 20.28
C ARG A 36 8.90 3.37 21.61
N PRO A 37 8.22 2.97 22.70
CA PRO A 37 8.88 2.67 23.96
C PRO A 37 9.82 1.46 23.87
N GLY A 38 11.00 1.56 24.48
CA GLY A 38 12.02 0.51 24.51
C GLY A 38 12.99 0.54 23.32
N SER A 39 13.89 -0.44 23.25
CA SER A 39 14.82 -0.61 22.12
C SER A 39 14.24 -1.54 21.05
N THR A 40 14.58 -1.25 19.80
CA THR A 40 14.27 -2.10 18.64
C THR A 40 15.47 -2.96 18.33
N LYS A 41 15.25 -4.29 18.29
CA LYS A 41 16.28 -5.26 17.94
C LYS A 41 16.74 -5.04 16.50
N ASP A 42 18.01 -5.27 16.22
CA ASP A 42 18.60 -5.13 14.87
C ASP A 42 17.83 -5.93 13.82
N ALA A 43 17.34 -7.11 14.20
CA ALA A 43 16.47 -7.94 13.37
C ALA A 43 15.26 -7.20 12.80
N VAL A 44 14.62 -6.34 13.59
CA VAL A 44 13.43 -5.62 13.17
C VAL A 44 13.80 -4.46 12.24
N TRP A 45 14.96 -3.82 12.46
CA TRP A 45 15.50 -2.81 11.53
C TRP A 45 15.82 -3.41 10.16
N ILE A 46 16.51 -4.56 10.16
CA ILE A 46 16.86 -5.30 8.95
C ILE A 46 15.59 -5.75 8.23
N GLY A 47 14.62 -6.31 8.96
CA GLY A 47 13.33 -6.72 8.41
C GLY A 47 12.56 -5.57 7.78
N GLY A 48 12.49 -4.41 8.43
CA GLY A 48 11.84 -3.23 7.87
C GLY A 48 12.55 -2.68 6.62
N GLY A 49 13.89 -2.73 6.58
CA GLY A 49 14.67 -2.37 5.38
C GLY A 49 14.46 -3.35 4.22
N LEU A 50 14.51 -4.66 4.50
CA LEU A 50 14.19 -5.71 3.52
C LEU A 50 12.75 -5.58 3.01
N ALA A 51 11.79 -5.29 3.87
CA ALA A 51 10.41 -5.06 3.48
C ALA A 51 10.27 -3.85 2.55
N ALA A 52 10.91 -2.71 2.85
CA ALA A 52 10.86 -1.54 1.98
C ALA A 52 11.43 -1.83 0.58
N GLY A 53 12.60 -2.48 0.50
CA GLY A 53 13.20 -2.87 -0.77
C GLY A 53 12.41 -3.94 -1.52
N GLY A 54 11.93 -4.96 -0.81
CA GLY A 54 11.11 -6.03 -1.37
C GLY A 54 9.77 -5.53 -1.89
N LEU A 55 9.10 -4.62 -1.16
CA LEU A 55 7.85 -4.02 -1.63
C LEU A 55 8.07 -3.10 -2.83
N ALA A 56 9.23 -2.44 -2.94
CA ALA A 56 9.56 -1.65 -4.13
C ALA A 56 9.73 -2.55 -5.37
N LEU A 57 10.41 -3.68 -5.22
CA LEU A 57 10.52 -4.71 -6.26
C LEU A 57 9.16 -5.33 -6.59
N PHE A 58 8.31 -5.54 -5.59
CA PHE A 58 6.95 -6.03 -5.79
C PHE A 58 6.10 -5.02 -6.57
N ALA A 59 6.21 -3.71 -6.28
CA ALA A 59 5.56 -2.67 -7.07
C ALA A 59 6.02 -2.70 -8.54
N THR A 60 7.32 -2.87 -8.79
CA THR A 60 7.84 -3.07 -10.16
C THR A 60 7.23 -4.30 -10.82
N LEU A 61 7.16 -5.43 -10.12
CA LEU A 61 6.54 -6.66 -10.62
C LEU A 61 5.07 -6.43 -11.01
N VAL A 62 4.29 -5.76 -10.16
CA VAL A 62 2.88 -5.41 -10.43
C VAL A 62 2.75 -4.58 -11.72
N THR A 63 3.66 -3.62 -11.94
CA THR A 63 3.63 -2.77 -13.15
C THR A 63 4.09 -3.48 -14.43
N ARG A 64 4.93 -4.52 -14.32
CA ARG A 64 5.63 -5.15 -15.47
C ARG A 64 5.03 -6.49 -15.89
N ALA A 65 4.26 -7.17 -15.03
CA ALA A 65 3.70 -8.49 -15.31
C ALA A 65 2.45 -8.44 -16.22
N GLY A 66 2.56 -7.81 -17.41
CA GLY A 66 1.48 -7.47 -18.35
C GLY A 66 0.25 -8.40 -18.35
N GLY A 67 -0.87 -7.90 -17.81
CA GLY A 67 -2.15 -8.62 -17.74
C GLY A 67 -2.39 -9.46 -16.48
N VAL A 68 -1.40 -9.64 -15.59
CA VAL A 68 -1.61 -10.35 -14.31
C VAL A 68 -2.63 -9.61 -13.45
N TRP A 69 -2.51 -8.28 -13.30
CA TRP A 69 -3.54 -7.41 -12.72
C TRP A 69 -4.39 -6.77 -13.82
N ALA A 70 -5.20 -7.59 -14.49
CA ALA A 70 -6.04 -7.18 -15.62
C ALA A 70 -6.96 -5.99 -15.33
N SER A 71 -7.28 -5.74 -14.05
CA SER A 71 -8.10 -4.59 -13.61
C SER A 71 -7.38 -3.24 -13.65
N SER A 72 -6.05 -3.22 -13.72
CA SER A 72 -5.30 -1.97 -13.65
C SER A 72 -5.22 -1.27 -15.00
N VAL A 73 -5.60 0.01 -15.00
CA VAL A 73 -5.55 0.89 -16.19
C VAL A 73 -4.10 1.18 -16.64
N HIS A 74 -3.12 0.78 -15.83
CA HIS A 74 -1.70 0.96 -16.05
C HIS A 74 -0.98 -0.30 -16.57
N THR A 75 -1.68 -1.42 -16.77
CA THR A 75 -1.06 -2.67 -17.26
C THR A 75 -0.97 -2.74 -18.78
N PHE A 76 0.09 -3.37 -19.28
CA PHE A 76 0.26 -3.68 -20.72
C PHE A 76 -0.58 -4.92 -21.08
N VAL A 77 -1.35 -4.84 -22.16
CA VAL A 77 -2.31 -5.87 -22.63
C VAL A 77 -1.59 -7.16 -23.03
N THR A 78 -2.16 -8.32 -22.70
CA THR A 78 -1.77 -9.66 -23.19
C THR A 78 -2.97 -10.42 -23.79
N ALA A 79 -2.70 -11.46 -24.59
CA ALA A 79 -3.61 -12.08 -25.56
C ALA A 79 -4.75 -12.96 -24.97
N ASP A 80 -5.84 -13.08 -25.75
CA ASP A 80 -7.16 -13.64 -25.43
C ASP A 80 -7.27 -15.18 -25.27
N ASP A 81 -6.22 -15.93 -24.92
CA ASP A 81 -6.33 -17.41 -24.84
C ASP A 81 -6.26 -18.01 -23.43
N GLY A 82 -7.40 -18.54 -22.99
CA GLY A 82 -7.56 -19.42 -21.83
C GLY A 82 -8.12 -18.75 -20.57
N SER A 83 -8.81 -19.53 -19.75
CA SER A 83 -9.23 -19.09 -18.41
C SER A 83 -8.00 -19.03 -17.50
N ALA A 84 -7.45 -17.83 -17.29
CA ALA A 84 -6.31 -17.62 -16.40
C ALA A 84 -6.64 -18.15 -14.97
N PRO A 85 -5.63 -18.66 -14.23
CA PRO A 85 -5.77 -19.02 -12.83
C PRO A 85 -6.35 -17.88 -11.99
N ALA A 86 -7.05 -18.20 -10.90
CA ALA A 86 -7.71 -17.18 -10.08
C ALA A 86 -6.74 -16.36 -9.20
N ASP A 87 -5.48 -16.79 -9.04
CA ASP A 87 -4.52 -16.13 -8.16
C ASP A 87 -3.30 -15.54 -8.89
N ALA A 88 -2.73 -14.46 -8.32
CA ALA A 88 -1.65 -13.70 -8.94
C ALA A 88 -0.37 -14.53 -9.12
N PHE A 89 -0.06 -15.42 -8.18
CA PHE A 89 1.16 -16.22 -8.25
C PHE A 89 1.10 -17.18 -9.44
N SER A 90 0.00 -17.93 -9.56
CA SER A 90 -0.19 -18.86 -10.67
C SER A 90 -0.18 -18.14 -12.02
N ARG A 91 -0.80 -16.96 -12.14
CA ARG A 91 -0.75 -16.12 -13.35
C ARG A 91 0.68 -15.71 -13.71
N MET A 92 1.48 -15.28 -12.74
CA MET A 92 2.89 -14.95 -12.99
C MET A 92 3.70 -16.15 -13.44
N VAL A 93 3.47 -17.33 -12.85
CA VAL A 93 4.19 -18.55 -13.21
C VAL A 93 3.84 -19.02 -14.62
N LEU A 94 2.66 -18.69 -15.16
CA LEU A 94 2.33 -18.96 -16.56
C LEU A 94 3.27 -18.22 -17.52
N LEU A 95 3.79 -17.06 -17.13
CA LEU A 95 4.72 -16.28 -17.94
C LEU A 95 6.11 -16.92 -18.05
N LYS A 96 6.36 -18.07 -17.37
CA LYS A 96 7.63 -18.80 -17.48
C LYS A 96 7.90 -19.36 -18.89
N SER A 97 6.87 -19.46 -19.73
CA SER A 97 6.94 -19.88 -21.14
C SER A 97 6.70 -18.73 -22.12
N ASP A 98 6.63 -17.49 -21.64
CA ASP A 98 6.49 -16.31 -22.50
C ASP A 98 7.87 -15.88 -23.06
N THR A 99 7.85 -14.88 -23.94
CA THR A 99 9.02 -14.21 -24.53
C THR A 99 9.92 -13.56 -23.46
N PHE A 100 10.86 -12.69 -23.86
CA PHE A 100 11.76 -12.01 -22.92
C PHE A 100 11.04 -11.25 -21.78
N ALA A 101 9.79 -10.84 -21.98
CA ALA A 101 8.96 -10.28 -20.91
C ALA A 101 8.76 -11.29 -19.75
N GLY A 102 8.52 -12.56 -20.07
CA GLY A 102 8.42 -13.65 -19.10
C GLY A 102 9.70 -13.83 -18.28
N VAL A 103 10.86 -13.78 -18.93
CA VAL A 103 12.17 -13.88 -18.25
C VAL A 103 12.34 -12.76 -17.22
N GLU A 104 11.96 -11.53 -17.57
CA GLU A 104 12.02 -10.38 -16.68
C GLU A 104 11.11 -10.58 -15.45
N VAL A 105 9.83 -10.91 -15.68
CA VAL A 105 8.84 -11.10 -14.61
C VAL A 105 9.24 -12.22 -13.66
N MET A 106 9.69 -13.36 -14.20
CA MET A 106 10.17 -14.49 -13.42
C MET A 106 11.42 -14.14 -12.61
N SER A 107 12.31 -13.30 -13.15
CA SER A 107 13.49 -12.82 -12.43
C SER A 107 13.13 -11.98 -11.20
N TYR A 108 12.16 -11.06 -11.32
CA TYR A 108 11.66 -10.30 -10.17
C TYR A 108 11.00 -11.19 -9.13
N MET A 109 10.20 -12.17 -9.56
CA MET A 109 9.56 -13.13 -8.65
C MET A 109 10.60 -13.96 -7.88
N ILE A 110 11.61 -14.50 -8.56
CA ILE A 110 12.71 -15.23 -7.93
C ILE A 110 13.41 -14.35 -6.88
N LEU A 111 13.71 -13.09 -7.22
CA LEU A 111 14.37 -12.15 -6.33
C LEU A 111 13.54 -11.89 -5.05
N LEU A 112 12.23 -11.70 -5.20
CA LEU A 112 11.31 -11.51 -4.08
C LEU A 112 11.25 -12.74 -3.16
N LEU A 113 11.13 -13.93 -3.73
CA LEU A 113 11.10 -15.18 -2.96
C LEU A 113 12.43 -15.41 -2.21
N LEU A 114 13.56 -15.04 -2.81
CA LEU A 114 14.86 -15.06 -2.14
C LEU A 114 14.97 -14.03 -1.01
N PHE A 115 14.39 -12.83 -1.13
CA PHE A 115 14.29 -11.87 -0.03
C PHE A 115 13.49 -12.41 1.15
N VAL A 116 12.35 -13.07 0.88
CA VAL A 116 11.60 -13.79 1.92
C VAL A 116 12.48 -14.88 2.54
N GLY A 117 13.22 -15.62 1.73
CA GLY A 117 14.12 -16.67 2.22
C GLY A 117 15.27 -16.16 3.10
N LEU A 118 15.88 -15.02 2.76
CA LEU A 118 16.86 -14.36 3.63
C LEU A 118 16.23 -13.92 4.95
N TRP A 119 15.01 -13.39 4.92
CA TRP A 119 14.30 -13.00 6.14
C TRP A 119 14.04 -14.20 7.05
N VAL A 120 13.52 -15.29 6.49
CA VAL A 120 13.23 -16.55 7.21
C VAL A 120 14.53 -17.15 7.77
N GLN A 121 15.60 -17.15 6.99
CA GLN A 121 16.93 -17.56 7.42
C GLN A 121 17.42 -16.72 8.60
N TYR A 122 17.29 -15.41 8.51
CA TYR A 122 17.79 -14.46 9.50
C TYR A 122 17.08 -14.60 10.87
N GLN A 123 15.82 -15.09 10.91
CA GLN A 123 15.10 -15.31 12.16
C GLN A 123 15.67 -16.45 13.01
N ARG A 124 16.45 -17.35 12.40
CA ARG A 124 17.02 -18.49 13.10
C ARG A 124 18.00 -18.00 14.18
N PRO A 125 17.87 -18.45 15.45
CA PRO A 125 18.80 -18.08 16.50
C PRO A 125 20.23 -18.52 16.13
N GLN A 126 21.16 -17.56 16.12
CA GLN A 126 22.59 -17.82 15.88
C GLN A 126 23.36 -17.49 17.15
N SER A 127 23.80 -18.53 17.87
CA SER A 127 24.41 -18.35 19.19
C SER A 127 25.80 -17.73 19.17
N ASN A 128 26.45 -17.52 18.00
CA ASN A 128 27.72 -16.78 17.82
C ASN A 128 28.25 -16.73 16.35
N ALA A 129 27.46 -17.05 15.33
CA ALA A 129 27.92 -17.06 13.93
C ALA A 129 27.36 -15.86 13.17
N THR A 130 28.14 -15.30 12.24
CA THR A 130 27.57 -14.47 11.18
C THR A 130 26.80 -15.35 10.19
N PRO A 131 25.67 -14.88 9.63
CA PRO A 131 24.96 -15.58 8.58
C PRO A 131 25.94 -15.98 7.46
N SER A 132 25.83 -17.20 6.93
CA SER A 132 26.72 -17.59 5.83
C SER A 132 26.49 -16.68 4.61
N SER A 133 27.56 -16.06 4.10
CA SER A 133 27.52 -15.27 2.86
C SER A 133 27.12 -16.12 1.64
N ASN A 134 27.20 -17.45 1.73
CA ASN A 134 26.76 -18.38 0.69
C ASN A 134 25.29 -18.18 0.27
N GLY A 135 24.43 -17.67 1.17
CA GLY A 135 23.04 -17.33 0.84
C GLY A 135 22.93 -16.23 -0.22
N LEU A 136 23.91 -15.32 -0.28
CA LEU A 136 23.96 -14.22 -1.25
C LEU A 136 24.24 -14.71 -2.67
N LEU A 137 24.92 -15.85 -2.84
CA LEU A 137 25.21 -16.39 -4.18
C LEU A 137 23.94 -16.80 -4.94
N TRP A 138 22.86 -17.13 -4.23
CA TRP A 138 21.57 -17.46 -4.86
C TRP A 138 20.91 -16.26 -5.54
N PHE A 139 21.31 -15.03 -5.21
CA PHE A 139 20.87 -13.83 -5.93
C PHE A 139 21.43 -13.72 -7.33
N LEU A 140 22.39 -14.58 -7.70
CA LEU A 140 22.84 -14.72 -9.08
C LEU A 140 21.85 -15.53 -9.93
N LEU A 141 20.92 -16.30 -9.34
CA LEU A 141 19.93 -17.09 -10.09
C LEU A 141 19.14 -16.29 -11.15
N PRO A 142 18.52 -15.14 -10.84
CA PRO A 142 17.82 -14.35 -11.85
C PRO A 142 18.77 -13.84 -12.95
N ILE A 143 20.00 -13.44 -12.57
CA ILE A 143 21.00 -12.96 -13.53
C ILE A 143 21.45 -14.10 -14.46
N ILE A 144 21.70 -15.29 -13.91
CA ILE A 144 22.08 -16.48 -14.68
C ILE A 144 20.95 -16.85 -15.65
N GLY A 145 19.69 -16.84 -15.19
CA GLY A 145 18.54 -17.10 -16.06
C GLY A 145 18.43 -16.10 -17.21
N ALA A 146 18.57 -14.81 -16.93
CA ALA A 146 18.56 -13.77 -17.96
C ALA A 146 19.73 -13.91 -18.96
N ILE A 147 20.94 -14.22 -18.48
CA ILE A 147 22.11 -14.45 -19.35
C ILE A 147 21.88 -15.66 -20.26
N ILE A 148 21.37 -16.77 -19.70
CA ILE A 148 21.05 -17.97 -20.49
C ILE A 148 20.03 -17.62 -21.57
N ALA A 149 18.96 -16.89 -21.21
CA ALA A 149 17.93 -16.51 -22.17
C ALA A 149 18.47 -15.64 -23.32
N VAL A 150 19.33 -14.67 -23.00
CA VAL A 150 19.97 -13.81 -24.02
C VAL A 150 20.88 -14.63 -24.92
N ILE A 151 21.78 -15.45 -24.35
CA ILE A 151 22.73 -16.24 -25.15
C ILE A 151 22.01 -17.30 -25.98
N GLY A 152 21.02 -17.99 -25.41
CA GLY A 152 20.20 -18.98 -26.11
C GLY A 152 19.46 -18.39 -27.30
N SER A 153 19.04 -17.12 -27.21
CA SER A 153 18.33 -16.46 -28.31
C SER A 153 19.25 -15.90 -29.41
N LEU A 154 20.57 -15.99 -29.26
CA LEU A 154 21.52 -15.59 -30.32
C LEU A 154 21.73 -16.68 -31.38
N GLY A 155 21.45 -17.94 -31.04
CA GLY A 155 21.41 -19.02 -32.03
C GLY A 155 20.01 -19.08 -32.60
N ASP A 156 19.90 -18.96 -33.92
CA ASP A 156 18.67 -18.88 -34.73
C ASP A 156 17.83 -20.18 -34.67
N GLY A 157 17.46 -20.64 -33.46
CA GLY A 157 16.76 -21.90 -33.16
C GLY A 157 17.64 -23.12 -32.90
N ASP A 158 18.94 -23.08 -33.24
CA ASP A 158 19.89 -24.21 -33.12
C ASP A 158 20.84 -24.10 -31.91
N SER A 159 20.58 -23.20 -30.96
CA SER A 159 21.39 -23.03 -29.75
C SER A 159 21.19 -24.18 -28.76
N PHE A 160 22.29 -24.61 -28.11
CA PHE A 160 22.23 -25.60 -27.03
C PHE A 160 21.57 -25.06 -25.75
N LEU A 161 21.61 -23.75 -25.55
CA LEU A 161 21.04 -23.08 -24.39
C LEU A 161 19.61 -22.63 -24.69
N PRO A 162 18.67 -22.79 -23.75
CA PRO A 162 17.31 -22.29 -23.95
C PRO A 162 17.33 -20.77 -24.10
N GLY A 163 16.55 -20.25 -25.04
CA GLY A 163 16.34 -18.81 -25.24
C GLY A 163 15.38 -18.23 -24.20
N ALA A 164 14.40 -17.44 -24.63
CA ALA A 164 13.40 -16.84 -23.74
C ALA A 164 12.64 -17.88 -22.86
N GLU A 165 12.56 -19.13 -23.30
CA GLU A 165 11.91 -20.25 -22.61
C GLU A 165 12.75 -20.86 -21.45
N VAL A 166 13.79 -20.16 -20.95
CA VAL A 166 14.72 -20.66 -19.92
C VAL A 166 14.02 -21.25 -18.67
N TYR A 167 12.84 -20.73 -18.31
CA TYR A 167 12.09 -21.16 -17.13
C TYR A 167 10.99 -22.18 -17.44
N GLU A 168 10.74 -22.51 -18.71
CA GLU A 168 9.67 -23.43 -19.11
C GLU A 168 9.88 -24.83 -18.52
N SER A 169 11.13 -25.30 -18.50
CA SER A 169 11.49 -26.60 -17.94
C SER A 169 11.36 -26.71 -16.41
N VAL A 170 11.24 -25.58 -15.71
CA VAL A 170 11.17 -25.56 -14.24
C VAL A 170 9.74 -25.87 -13.78
N PRO A 171 9.53 -26.89 -12.92
CA PRO A 171 8.23 -27.17 -12.33
C PRO A 171 7.74 -26.00 -11.49
N SER A 172 6.48 -25.58 -11.70
CA SER A 172 5.84 -24.45 -11.01
C SER A 172 5.93 -24.53 -9.48
N ALA A 173 5.81 -25.74 -8.93
CA ALA A 173 5.89 -25.99 -7.49
C ALA A 173 7.27 -25.73 -6.86
N LEU A 174 8.34 -25.63 -7.66
CA LEU A 174 9.69 -25.34 -7.15
C LEU A 174 9.91 -23.85 -6.89
N PHE A 175 9.20 -22.95 -7.58
CA PHE A 175 9.41 -21.51 -7.40
C PHE A 175 9.15 -21.08 -5.94
N PRO A 176 8.02 -21.42 -5.29
CA PRO A 176 7.81 -21.03 -3.91
C PRO A 176 8.83 -21.63 -2.93
N MET A 177 9.42 -22.79 -3.25
CA MET A 177 10.43 -23.43 -2.40
C MET A 177 11.72 -22.60 -2.28
N LEU A 178 11.93 -21.63 -3.19
CA LEU A 178 13.04 -20.68 -3.10
C LEU A 178 12.99 -19.85 -1.81
N MET A 179 11.81 -19.67 -1.19
CA MET A 179 11.66 -18.99 0.10
C MET A 179 12.26 -19.77 1.28
N LEU A 180 12.53 -21.06 1.12
CA LEU A 180 13.16 -21.89 2.14
C LEU A 180 14.60 -22.25 1.78
N LEU A 181 15.04 -21.99 0.55
CA LEU A 181 16.36 -22.36 0.05
C LEU A 181 17.51 -21.76 0.89
N PRO A 182 17.54 -20.46 1.24
CA PRO A 182 18.61 -19.90 2.06
C PRO A 182 18.68 -20.54 3.45
N LEU A 183 17.52 -20.75 4.09
CA LEU A 183 17.43 -21.44 5.38
C LEU A 183 17.88 -22.90 5.28
N ALA A 184 17.44 -23.64 4.26
CA ALA A 184 17.77 -25.04 4.05
C ALA A 184 19.29 -25.24 3.91
N MET A 185 19.94 -24.38 3.12
CA MET A 185 21.39 -24.39 2.97
C MET A 185 22.11 -24.11 4.29
N GLU A 186 21.64 -23.14 5.08
CA GLU A 186 22.26 -22.86 6.37
C GLU A 186 22.05 -23.98 7.39
N VAL A 187 20.90 -24.65 7.39
CA VAL A 187 20.65 -25.83 8.24
C VAL A 187 21.60 -26.97 7.86
N ILE A 188 21.85 -27.19 6.57
CA ILE A 188 22.79 -28.22 6.09
C ILE A 188 24.24 -27.89 6.47
N LEU A 189 24.66 -26.63 6.30
CA LEU A 189 26.05 -26.22 6.44
C LEU A 189 26.44 -25.84 7.88
N LYS A 190 25.51 -25.30 8.67
CA LYS A 190 25.76 -24.75 10.02
C LYS A 190 24.69 -25.26 11.00
N PRO A 191 24.97 -26.31 11.79
CA PRO A 191 24.13 -26.69 12.92
C PRO A 191 24.05 -25.54 13.93
N SER A 192 22.87 -25.25 14.47
CA SER A 192 22.69 -24.24 15.53
C SER A 192 21.77 -24.77 16.61
N THR A 193 22.06 -24.39 17.86
CA THR A 193 21.23 -24.77 19.00
C THR A 193 19.97 -23.92 19.04
N LEU A 194 18.82 -24.57 19.17
CA LEU A 194 17.55 -23.91 19.41
C LEU A 194 17.54 -23.26 20.81
N GLU A 195 17.06 -22.02 20.88
CA GLU A 195 16.91 -21.26 22.12
C GLU A 195 15.45 -21.33 22.59
N SER A 196 15.23 -21.69 23.86
CA SER A 196 13.90 -21.62 24.48
C SER A 196 14.00 -20.96 25.85
N SER A 197 13.03 -20.12 26.18
CA SER A 197 12.83 -19.62 27.54
C SER A 197 12.07 -20.67 28.37
N ASP A 198 12.46 -20.85 29.63
CA ASP A 198 11.75 -21.73 30.58
C ASP A 198 10.49 -21.06 31.17
N GLU A 199 10.36 -19.73 31.04
CA GLU A 199 9.26 -18.95 31.63
C GLU A 199 8.05 -18.78 30.68
N GLY A 200 8.20 -19.08 29.38
CA GLY A 200 7.19 -18.80 28.36
C GLY A 200 6.97 -19.96 27.38
N TRP A 201 5.97 -19.82 26.51
CA TRP A 201 5.66 -20.84 25.51
C TRP A 201 6.46 -20.60 24.21
N SER A 202 7.04 -21.65 23.63
CA SER A 202 7.80 -21.57 22.37
C SER A 202 7.63 -22.83 21.52
N TYR A 203 7.56 -22.67 20.19
CA TYR A 203 7.55 -23.79 19.25
C TYR A 203 8.84 -24.61 19.32
N GLN A 204 9.97 -23.95 19.58
CA GLN A 204 11.27 -24.62 19.73
C GLN A 204 11.31 -25.60 20.89
N SER A 205 10.57 -25.35 21.98
CA SER A 205 10.49 -26.29 23.11
C SER A 205 9.91 -27.65 22.70
N ILE A 206 8.95 -27.67 21.77
CA ILE A 206 8.35 -28.90 21.23
C ILE A 206 9.41 -29.70 20.48
N ILE A 207 10.19 -29.04 19.63
CA ILE A 207 11.27 -29.69 18.86
C ILE A 207 12.37 -30.21 19.78
N ARG A 208 12.75 -29.45 20.82
CA ARG A 208 13.73 -29.91 21.83
C ARG A 208 13.22 -31.15 22.59
N ARG A 209 11.92 -31.23 22.89
CA ARG A 209 11.30 -32.39 23.55
C ARG A 209 11.29 -33.67 22.69
N LEU A 210 11.27 -33.54 21.36
CA LEU A 210 11.39 -34.68 20.44
C LEU A 210 12.79 -35.35 20.52
N GLY A 211 13.77 -34.70 21.13
CA GLY A 211 15.14 -35.21 21.28
C GLY A 211 15.95 -35.13 19.98
N GLY A 212 17.06 -35.86 19.93
CA GLY A 212 17.99 -35.86 18.78
C GLY A 212 19.14 -34.86 18.90
N ASN A 213 20.12 -34.99 18.01
CA ASN A 213 21.26 -34.09 17.96
C ASN A 213 20.88 -32.71 17.37
N VAL A 214 21.77 -31.73 17.52
CA VAL A 214 21.55 -30.34 17.04
C VAL A 214 21.18 -30.29 15.56
N GLN A 215 21.77 -31.17 14.74
CA GLN A 215 21.51 -31.23 13.31
C GLN A 215 20.08 -31.72 12.99
N MET A 216 19.63 -32.78 13.67
CA MET A 216 18.27 -33.30 13.54
C MET A 216 17.22 -32.28 14.00
N GLN A 217 17.51 -31.53 15.07
CA GLN A 217 16.65 -30.43 15.51
C GLN A 217 16.54 -29.33 14.46
N GLY A 218 17.64 -29.00 13.76
CA GLY A 218 17.65 -28.10 12.62
C GLY A 218 16.77 -28.59 11.46
N TYR A 219 16.88 -29.87 11.09
CA TYR A 219 16.01 -30.46 10.06
C TYR A 219 14.53 -30.50 10.47
N ALA A 220 14.25 -30.79 11.74
CA ALA A 220 12.88 -30.76 12.26
C ALA A 220 12.29 -29.33 12.22
N ALA A 221 13.09 -28.31 12.52
CA ALA A 221 12.67 -26.91 12.42
C ALA A 221 12.38 -26.50 10.96
N LEU A 222 13.28 -26.83 10.03
CA LEU A 222 13.07 -26.60 8.60
C LEU A 222 11.82 -27.32 8.09
N GLY A 223 11.65 -28.59 8.46
CA GLY A 223 10.48 -29.39 8.13
C GLY A 223 9.19 -28.79 8.69
N GLY A 224 9.21 -28.27 9.92
CA GLY A 224 8.06 -27.59 10.54
C GLY A 224 7.63 -26.34 9.77
N LEU A 225 8.58 -25.51 9.32
CA LEU A 225 8.29 -24.33 8.50
C LEU A 225 7.81 -24.70 7.09
N LEU A 226 8.39 -25.75 6.49
CA LEU A 226 7.93 -26.28 5.20
C LEU A 226 6.50 -26.81 5.29
N LEU A 227 6.18 -27.59 6.32
CA LEU A 227 4.84 -28.11 6.57
C LEU A 227 3.84 -26.98 6.85
N PHE A 228 4.26 -25.94 7.58
CA PHE A 228 3.45 -24.75 7.77
C PHE A 228 3.14 -24.08 6.42
N TYR A 229 4.16 -23.81 5.59
CA TYR A 229 3.96 -23.20 4.28
C TYR A 229 3.03 -24.04 3.38
N ILE A 230 3.30 -25.35 3.25
CA ILE A 230 2.47 -26.25 2.43
C ILE A 230 1.04 -26.30 2.98
N GLY A 231 0.88 -26.42 4.30
CA GLY A 231 -0.42 -26.43 4.95
C GLY A 231 -1.21 -25.15 4.68
N MET A 232 -0.55 -24.00 4.78
CA MET A 232 -1.16 -22.71 4.47
C MET A 232 -1.53 -22.57 3.00
N ALA A 233 -0.61 -22.90 2.08
CA ALA A 233 -0.85 -22.79 0.64
C ALA A 233 -1.98 -23.72 0.16
N LEU A 234 -2.11 -24.91 0.75
CA LEU A 234 -3.22 -25.83 0.47
C LEU A 234 -4.54 -25.34 1.08
N LEU A 235 -4.49 -24.81 2.30
CA LEU A 235 -5.67 -24.29 2.99
C LEU A 235 -6.25 -23.04 2.32
N SER A 236 -5.37 -22.19 1.78
CA SER A 236 -5.75 -20.95 1.10
C SER A 236 -5.91 -21.10 -0.41
N GLU A 237 -5.53 -22.24 -0.99
CA GLU A 237 -5.39 -22.44 -2.45
C GLU A 237 -4.55 -21.33 -3.12
N ASN A 238 -3.61 -20.74 -2.37
CA ASN A 238 -2.88 -19.55 -2.79
C ASN A 238 -1.46 -19.55 -2.21
N ALA A 239 -0.46 -19.64 -3.10
CA ALA A 239 0.95 -19.73 -2.72
C ALA A 239 1.48 -18.42 -2.11
N PHE A 240 1.03 -17.24 -2.58
CA PHE A 240 1.43 -15.95 -2.01
C PHE A 240 0.86 -15.74 -0.61
N TYR A 241 -0.38 -16.16 -0.38
CA TYR A 241 -0.94 -16.14 0.97
C TYR A 241 -0.11 -17.03 1.92
N GLY A 242 0.26 -18.23 1.49
CA GLY A 242 1.17 -19.11 2.23
C GLY A 242 2.54 -18.50 2.49
N ALA A 243 3.11 -17.80 1.50
CA ALA A 243 4.38 -17.07 1.60
C ALA A 243 4.33 -15.95 2.66
N LEU A 244 3.26 -15.13 2.63
CA LEU A 244 3.05 -14.06 3.60
C LEU A 244 2.81 -14.61 5.00
N ALA A 245 2.04 -15.69 5.12
CA ALA A 245 1.87 -16.37 6.39
C ALA A 245 3.21 -16.87 6.94
N LEU A 246 4.06 -17.48 6.09
CA LEU A 246 5.39 -17.94 6.49
C LEU A 246 6.28 -16.78 6.94
N LEU A 247 6.23 -15.63 6.27
CA LEU A 247 7.00 -14.43 6.60
C LEU A 247 6.73 -13.94 8.03
N PHE A 248 5.47 -13.95 8.47
CA PHE A 248 5.09 -13.58 9.83
C PHE A 248 5.23 -14.72 10.84
N PHE A 249 5.08 -15.97 10.39
CA PHE A 249 5.18 -17.13 11.26
C PHE A 249 6.63 -17.45 11.64
N ALA A 250 7.60 -17.29 10.74
CA ALA A 250 9.00 -17.62 11.02
C ALA A 250 9.58 -16.87 12.26
N PRO A 251 9.39 -15.54 12.43
CA PRO A 251 9.79 -14.84 13.65
C PRO A 251 9.09 -15.35 14.91
N LEU A 252 7.80 -15.70 14.80
CA LEU A 252 7.00 -16.23 15.91
C LEU A 252 7.46 -17.64 16.30
N PHE A 253 7.77 -18.47 15.30
CA PHE A 253 8.28 -19.83 15.45
C PHE A 253 9.65 -19.85 16.11
N TYR A 254 10.55 -18.94 15.70
CA TYR A 254 11.90 -18.85 16.25
C TYR A 254 12.01 -18.00 17.53
N ALA A 255 10.92 -17.40 18.02
CA ALA A 255 10.96 -16.63 19.26
C ALA A 255 11.25 -17.55 20.48
N PRO A 256 12.20 -17.18 21.37
CA PRO A 256 12.43 -17.91 22.62
C PRO A 256 11.21 -17.96 23.53
N ASP A 257 10.35 -16.94 23.41
CA ASP A 257 9.04 -16.83 24.03
C ASP A 257 8.09 -16.19 23.00
N ALA A 258 7.21 -17.01 22.41
CA ALA A 258 6.31 -16.58 21.34
C ALA A 258 5.23 -15.60 21.84
N THR A 259 4.91 -15.60 23.13
CA THR A 259 3.94 -14.65 23.70
C THR A 259 4.47 -13.20 23.72
N LYS A 260 5.79 -13.03 23.70
CA LYS A 260 6.44 -11.71 23.60
C LYS A 260 6.57 -11.23 22.15
N ALA A 261 6.37 -12.12 21.17
CA ALA A 261 6.40 -11.84 19.73
C ALA A 261 5.02 -11.44 19.17
N TRP A 262 4.16 -10.84 20.01
CA TRP A 262 2.80 -10.44 19.66
C TRP A 262 2.65 -9.57 18.39
N PRO A 263 3.60 -8.71 17.96
CA PRO A 263 3.42 -7.94 16.73
C PRO A 263 3.34 -8.84 15.49
N TRP A 264 4.06 -9.96 15.48
CA TRP A 264 4.03 -10.94 14.39
C TRP A 264 2.73 -11.74 14.39
N ALA A 265 2.22 -12.08 15.58
CA ALA A 265 0.89 -12.68 15.71
C ALA A 265 -0.21 -11.71 15.23
N ALA A 266 -0.12 -10.42 15.59
CA ALA A 266 -1.04 -9.40 15.11
C ALA A 266 -0.99 -9.24 13.59
N ALA A 267 0.20 -9.28 12.98
CA ALA A 267 0.35 -9.26 11.52
C ALA A 267 -0.28 -10.50 10.86
N GLY A 268 -0.10 -11.69 11.43
CA GLY A 268 -0.73 -12.92 10.94
C GLY A 268 -2.25 -12.95 11.09
N VAL A 269 -2.78 -12.40 12.19
CA VAL A 269 -4.22 -12.21 12.38
C VAL A 269 -4.77 -11.20 11.37
N MET A 270 -4.04 -10.11 11.13
CA MET A 270 -4.44 -9.11 10.13
C MET A 270 -4.43 -9.71 8.73
N LEU A 271 -3.40 -10.48 8.35
CA LEU A 271 -3.34 -11.22 7.08
C LEU A 271 -4.59 -12.09 6.87
N ALA A 272 -5.01 -12.81 7.92
CA ALA A 272 -6.18 -13.66 7.87
C ALA A 272 -7.49 -12.87 7.75
N LEU A 273 -7.65 -11.80 8.53
CA LEU A 273 -8.83 -10.93 8.47
C LEU A 273 -8.95 -10.25 7.10
N SER A 274 -7.89 -9.61 6.63
CA SER A 274 -7.87 -8.99 5.30
C SER A 274 -8.05 -10.02 4.20
N GLY A 275 -7.50 -11.23 4.36
CA GLY A 275 -7.66 -12.31 3.40
C GLY A 275 -9.11 -12.73 3.23
N ALA A 276 -9.87 -12.84 4.33
CA ALA A 276 -11.30 -13.12 4.29
C ALA A 276 -12.11 -11.92 3.75
N TRP A 277 -11.78 -10.70 4.18
CA TRP A 277 -12.48 -9.47 3.77
C TRP A 277 -12.32 -9.14 2.29
N ALA A 278 -11.17 -9.50 1.71
CA ALA A 278 -10.85 -9.32 0.31
C ALA A 278 -11.22 -10.56 -0.54
N GLU A 279 -11.87 -11.55 0.08
CA GLU A 279 -12.23 -12.83 -0.55
C GLU A 279 -11.03 -13.60 -1.16
N LEU A 280 -9.82 -13.30 -0.71
CA LEU A 280 -8.60 -13.98 -1.13
C LEU A 280 -8.53 -15.41 -0.55
N VAL A 281 -9.14 -15.63 0.61
CA VAL A 281 -9.24 -16.94 1.26
C VAL A 281 -10.63 -17.15 1.87
N SER A 282 -11.03 -18.41 2.02
CA SER A 282 -12.29 -18.73 2.69
C SER A 282 -12.28 -18.29 4.18
N VAL A 283 -13.46 -18.01 4.72
CA VAL A 283 -13.63 -17.66 6.15
C VAL A 283 -13.06 -18.74 7.07
N LEU A 284 -13.19 -20.03 6.68
CA LEU A 284 -12.60 -21.15 7.42
C LEU A 284 -11.07 -21.09 7.40
N ALA A 285 -10.47 -20.88 6.22
CA ALA A 285 -9.02 -20.75 6.07
C ALA A 285 -8.46 -19.58 6.89
N ALA A 286 -9.14 -18.43 6.88
CA ALA A 286 -8.80 -17.29 7.73
C ALA A 286 -8.91 -17.63 9.22
N GLY A 287 -9.99 -18.28 9.65
CA GLY A 287 -10.19 -18.70 11.05
C GLY A 287 -9.08 -19.64 11.54
N VAL A 288 -8.70 -20.63 10.72
CA VAL A 288 -7.57 -21.53 11.02
C VAL A 288 -6.25 -20.76 11.05
N THR A 289 -6.00 -19.84 10.10
CA THR A 289 -4.81 -18.99 10.10
C THR A 289 -4.71 -18.19 11.41
N MET A 290 -5.79 -17.49 11.79
CA MET A 290 -5.85 -16.72 13.03
C MET A 290 -5.56 -17.60 14.25
N LEU A 291 -6.16 -18.80 14.30
CA LEU A 291 -5.94 -19.74 15.38
C LEU A 291 -4.45 -20.08 15.50
N LEU A 292 -3.77 -20.41 14.38
CA LEU A 292 -2.35 -20.75 14.35
C LEU A 292 -1.45 -19.64 14.90
N PHE A 293 -1.78 -18.37 14.61
CA PHE A 293 -1.02 -17.22 15.11
C PHE A 293 -1.31 -16.89 16.58
N VAL A 294 -2.49 -17.24 17.11
CA VAL A 294 -2.88 -16.99 18.50
C VAL A 294 -2.55 -18.18 19.43
N LEU A 295 -2.19 -19.35 18.88
CA LEU A 295 -1.78 -20.55 19.63
C LEU A 295 -0.87 -20.27 20.83
N PRO A 296 0.17 -19.41 20.74
CA PRO A 296 1.07 -19.18 21.87
C PRO A 296 0.36 -18.73 23.16
N TRP A 297 -0.70 -17.92 23.05
CA TRP A 297 -1.46 -17.42 24.20
C TRP A 297 -2.49 -18.42 24.72
N LEU A 298 -2.94 -19.36 23.88
CA LEU A 298 -3.85 -20.43 24.28
C LEU A 298 -3.13 -21.52 25.10
N PHE A 299 -1.85 -21.74 24.82
CA PHE A 299 -1.04 -22.78 25.48
C PHE A 299 0.01 -22.21 26.46
N ALA A 300 0.09 -20.89 26.61
CA ALA A 300 0.95 -20.27 27.60
C ALA A 300 0.54 -20.71 29.02
N PRO A 301 1.48 -21.13 29.87
CA PRO A 301 1.17 -21.36 31.28
C PRO A 301 0.62 -20.07 31.89
N GLU A 302 -0.43 -20.17 32.72
CA GLU A 302 -0.96 -19.03 33.46
C GLU A 302 0.15 -18.42 34.31
N ALA A 303 0.72 -17.30 33.86
CA ALA A 303 1.60 -16.52 34.71
C ALA A 303 0.75 -15.96 35.85
N GLU A 304 1.19 -16.14 37.11
CA GLU A 304 0.62 -15.47 38.31
C GLU A 304 0.80 -13.94 38.28
N ALA A 305 0.83 -13.33 37.10
CA ALA A 305 0.88 -11.89 36.93
C ALA A 305 -0.50 -11.33 37.25
N LYS A 306 -0.61 -10.64 38.40
CA LYS A 306 -1.69 -9.68 38.69
C LYS A 306 -1.86 -8.80 37.44
N SER A 307 -2.87 -9.08 36.62
CA SER A 307 -3.19 -8.23 35.49
C SER A 307 -3.66 -6.90 36.06
N ALA A 308 -2.78 -5.90 36.03
CA ALA A 308 -3.22 -4.53 36.22
C ALA A 308 -4.26 -4.27 35.12
N GLY A 309 -5.52 -4.02 35.51
CA GLY A 309 -6.61 -3.85 34.56
C GLY A 309 -6.26 -2.76 33.53
N PHE A 310 -6.52 -3.02 32.26
CA PHE A 310 -6.38 -2.02 31.21
C PHE A 310 -7.50 -0.98 31.35
N SER A 311 -7.14 0.30 31.43
CA SER A 311 -8.10 1.41 31.47
C SER A 311 -7.71 2.53 30.51
N LEU A 312 -8.62 2.88 29.61
CA LEU A 312 -8.45 4.00 28.67
C LEU A 312 -8.42 5.37 29.37
N PHE A 313 -8.83 5.45 30.63
CA PHE A 313 -8.86 6.68 31.41
C PHE A 313 -7.54 6.95 32.15
N GLU A 314 -6.61 6.00 32.14
CA GLU A 314 -5.29 6.15 32.75
C GLU A 314 -4.27 6.76 31.79
N ARG A 315 -3.56 7.77 32.27
CA ARG A 315 -2.50 8.45 31.51
C ARG A 315 -1.42 7.49 30.99
N LYS A 316 -1.02 6.50 31.80
CA LYS A 316 0.00 5.51 31.42
C LYS A 316 -0.42 4.75 30.16
N ASN A 317 -1.66 4.23 30.15
CA ASN A 317 -2.19 3.46 29.04
C ASN A 317 -2.38 4.33 27.81
N GLN A 318 -2.90 5.56 27.95
CA GLN A 318 -3.03 6.51 26.83
C GLN A 318 -1.70 6.83 26.16
N VAL A 319 -0.64 7.09 26.93
CA VAL A 319 0.70 7.36 26.38
C VAL A 319 1.27 6.12 25.71
N GLN A 320 1.07 4.94 26.30
CA GLN A 320 1.52 3.69 25.69
C GLN A 320 0.81 3.43 24.35
N ILE A 321 -0.51 3.61 24.28
CA ILE A 321 -1.29 3.51 23.05
C ILE A 321 -0.77 4.50 22.02
N ALA A 322 -0.64 5.78 22.38
CA ALA A 322 -0.19 6.83 21.47
C ALA A 322 1.19 6.54 20.85
N LEU A 323 2.14 6.01 21.63
CA LEU A 323 3.50 5.72 21.14
C LEU A 323 3.61 4.42 20.34
N TRP A 324 2.75 3.44 20.62
CA TRP A 324 2.72 2.19 19.85
C TRP A 324 1.85 2.28 18.60
N ALA A 325 0.85 3.16 18.58
CA ALA A 325 -0.10 3.32 17.49
C ALA A 325 0.58 3.52 16.14
N SER A 326 1.62 4.35 16.06
CA SER A 326 2.31 4.61 14.79
C SER A 326 2.98 3.39 14.18
N VAL A 327 3.46 2.45 15.00
CA VAL A 327 4.09 1.21 14.52
C VAL A 327 3.03 0.15 14.23
N VAL A 328 2.05 -0.01 15.14
CA VAL A 328 1.01 -1.03 15.03
C VAL A 328 0.05 -0.70 13.89
N LEU A 329 -0.51 0.51 13.86
CA LEU A 329 -1.49 0.89 12.84
C LEU A 329 -0.89 0.87 11.44
N VAL A 330 0.30 1.45 11.26
CA VAL A 330 0.98 1.46 9.95
C VAL A 330 1.38 0.05 9.52
N GLY A 331 1.90 -0.77 10.45
CA GLY A 331 2.28 -2.14 10.14
C GLY A 331 1.10 -3.02 9.75
N LEU A 332 -0.02 -2.93 10.48
CA LEU A 332 -1.23 -3.68 10.17
C LEU A 332 -1.94 -3.14 8.91
N TYR A 333 -1.92 -1.82 8.69
CA TYR A 333 -2.45 -1.21 7.47
C TYR A 333 -1.64 -1.62 6.24
N LEU A 334 -0.30 -1.72 6.36
CA LEU A 334 0.56 -2.25 5.30
C LEU A 334 0.15 -3.69 4.91
N VAL A 335 -0.15 -4.54 5.89
CA VAL A 335 -0.64 -5.91 5.62
C VAL A 335 -2.00 -5.87 4.92
N LEU A 336 -2.93 -5.05 5.40
CA LEU A 336 -4.23 -4.86 4.76
C LEU A 336 -4.08 -4.44 3.30
N THR A 337 -3.34 -3.36 3.03
CA THR A 337 -3.13 -2.81 1.69
C THR A 337 -2.46 -3.83 0.76
N LEU A 338 -1.49 -4.60 1.26
CA LEU A 338 -0.84 -5.64 0.48
C LEU A 338 -1.82 -6.76 0.09
N VAL A 339 -2.70 -7.16 1.00
CA VAL A 339 -3.70 -8.21 0.74
C VAL A 339 -4.79 -7.72 -0.20
N LEU A 340 -5.25 -6.48 -0.06
CA LEU A 340 -6.21 -5.88 -0.98
C LEU A 340 -5.64 -5.80 -2.41
N LEU A 341 -4.36 -5.46 -2.55
CA LEU A 341 -3.66 -5.50 -3.84
C LEU A 341 -3.60 -6.91 -4.43
N LEU A 342 -3.31 -7.92 -3.61
CA LEU A 342 -3.28 -9.31 -4.06
C LEU A 342 -4.68 -9.84 -4.44
N ALA A 343 -5.75 -9.28 -3.89
CA ALA A 343 -7.11 -9.62 -4.24
C ALA A 343 -7.65 -8.83 -5.45
N SER A 344 -7.07 -7.66 -5.76
CA SER A 344 -7.56 -6.77 -6.83
C SER A 344 -7.07 -7.15 -8.24
N ILE A 345 -6.85 -8.44 -8.49
CA ILE A 345 -6.30 -8.96 -9.74
C ILE A 345 -7.29 -8.72 -10.90
N ASP A 346 -8.55 -9.11 -10.70
CA ASP A 346 -9.60 -9.08 -11.72
C ASP A 346 -10.49 -7.84 -11.64
N ALA A 347 -10.57 -7.20 -10.47
CA ALA A 347 -11.32 -5.97 -10.27
C ALA A 347 -10.64 -5.06 -9.25
N VAL A 348 -10.69 -3.75 -9.47
CA VAL A 348 -10.24 -2.76 -8.49
C VAL A 348 -11.31 -2.64 -7.40
N ASN A 349 -10.93 -2.89 -6.15
CA ASN A 349 -11.81 -2.79 -5.00
C ASN A 349 -11.67 -1.42 -4.32
N PHE A 350 -12.14 -0.35 -4.98
CA PHE A 350 -12.07 1.03 -4.48
C PHE A 350 -12.59 1.14 -3.04
N ASP A 351 -13.78 0.59 -2.84
CA ASP A 351 -14.51 0.63 -1.58
C ASP A 351 -13.82 -0.12 -0.44
N ALA A 352 -13.05 -1.16 -0.74
CA ALA A 352 -12.42 -1.99 0.29
C ALA A 352 -11.36 -1.21 1.08
N HIS A 353 -10.58 -0.37 0.41
CA HIS A 353 -9.59 0.48 1.09
C HIS A 353 -10.28 1.53 1.98
N GLU A 354 -11.41 2.08 1.54
CA GLU A 354 -12.16 3.09 2.29
C GLU A 354 -12.83 2.48 3.53
N VAL A 355 -13.53 1.35 3.38
CA VAL A 355 -14.23 0.65 4.46
C VAL A 355 -13.26 0.06 5.47
N TYR A 356 -12.30 -0.74 4.99
CA TYR A 356 -11.37 -1.44 5.89
C TYR A 356 -10.26 -0.52 6.42
N GLY A 357 -9.99 0.60 5.75
CA GLY A 357 -9.07 1.65 6.22
C GLY A 357 -9.67 2.58 7.26
N ALA A 358 -10.99 2.80 7.28
CA ALA A 358 -11.65 3.71 8.21
C ALA A 358 -11.30 3.45 9.70
N PRO A 359 -11.30 2.19 10.22
CA PRO A 359 -10.88 1.90 11.59
C PRO A 359 -9.45 2.36 11.92
N PHE A 360 -8.53 2.31 10.95
CA PHE A 360 -7.15 2.76 11.13
C PHE A 360 -7.06 4.28 11.24
N VAL A 361 -7.85 5.01 10.44
CA VAL A 361 -7.94 6.47 10.51
C VAL A 361 -8.54 6.90 11.85
N LEU A 362 -9.59 6.22 12.32
CA LEU A 362 -10.19 6.46 13.65
C LEU A 362 -9.18 6.22 14.78
N ALA A 363 -8.46 5.09 14.73
CA ALA A 363 -7.45 4.76 15.72
C ALA A 363 -6.28 5.75 15.69
N PHE A 364 -5.87 6.21 14.51
CA PHE A 364 -4.87 7.27 14.33
C PHE A 364 -5.32 8.58 14.98
N ALA A 365 -6.55 9.03 14.70
CA ALA A 365 -7.09 10.25 15.28
C ALA A 365 -7.18 10.16 16.81
N ALA A 366 -7.67 9.02 17.33
CA ALA A 366 -7.72 8.75 18.78
C ALA A 366 -6.32 8.77 19.42
N ALA A 367 -5.33 8.10 18.80
CA ALA A 367 -3.95 8.08 19.27
C ALA A 367 -3.33 9.49 19.29
N MET A 368 -3.64 10.33 18.30
CA MET A 368 -3.17 11.70 18.25
C MET A 368 -3.80 12.60 19.30
N VAL A 369 -5.09 12.42 19.62
CA VAL A 369 -5.73 13.11 20.76
C VAL A 369 -5.05 12.71 22.07
N MET A 370 -4.80 11.42 22.28
CA MET A 370 -4.07 10.93 23.46
C MET A 370 -2.63 11.49 23.52
N TYR A 371 -1.94 11.56 22.38
CA TYR A 371 -0.58 12.10 22.29
C TYR A 371 -0.53 13.61 22.58
N THR A 372 -1.36 14.40 21.91
CA THR A 372 -1.38 15.86 22.10
C THR A 372 -1.89 16.24 23.49
N GLY A 373 -2.82 15.47 24.02
CA GLY A 373 -3.36 15.58 25.38
C GLY A 373 -2.47 15.01 26.50
N ARG A 374 -1.30 14.43 26.20
CA ARG A 374 -0.44 13.66 27.14
C ARG A 374 0.01 14.40 28.41
N LYS A 375 -0.09 15.73 28.43
CA LYS A 375 0.26 16.58 29.59
C LYS A 375 -0.95 17.07 30.38
N GLY A 376 -2.17 16.88 29.87
CA GLY A 376 -3.42 17.29 30.50
C GLY A 376 -4.06 16.17 31.31
N ASP A 377 -5.35 16.34 31.57
CA ASP A 377 -6.20 15.36 32.24
C ASP A 377 -6.56 14.19 31.30
N SER A 378 -6.22 12.97 31.70
CA SER A 378 -6.49 11.75 30.93
C SER A 378 -7.99 11.43 30.87
N GLN A 379 -8.77 11.78 31.90
CA GLN A 379 -10.22 11.58 31.91
C GLN A 379 -10.87 12.39 30.78
N ARG A 380 -10.53 13.68 30.70
CA ARG A 380 -11.00 14.55 29.63
C ARG A 380 -10.62 14.03 28.24
N ASN A 381 -9.38 13.57 28.04
CA ASN A 381 -8.95 13.05 26.74
C ASN A 381 -9.76 11.81 26.32
N ALA A 382 -9.99 10.88 27.25
CA ALA A 382 -10.79 9.68 26.98
C ALA A 382 -12.23 10.04 26.62
N TRP A 383 -12.86 10.93 27.39
CA TRP A 383 -14.22 11.40 27.10
C TRP A 383 -14.32 12.15 25.79
N LEU A 384 -13.33 12.96 25.41
CA LEU A 384 -13.32 13.64 24.11
C LEU A 384 -13.34 12.64 22.94
N VAL A 385 -12.50 11.59 23.01
CA VAL A 385 -12.49 10.54 22.00
C VAL A 385 -13.81 9.77 21.99
N LEU A 386 -14.28 9.31 23.15
CA LEU A 386 -15.49 8.48 23.25
C LEU A 386 -16.77 9.24 22.87
N ALA A 387 -16.90 10.49 23.30
CA ALA A 387 -18.06 11.32 22.98
C ALA A 387 -18.08 11.69 21.49
N THR A 388 -16.92 12.00 20.89
CA THR A 388 -16.84 12.29 19.45
C THR A 388 -17.15 11.04 18.63
N LEU A 389 -16.57 9.89 18.99
CA LEU A 389 -16.88 8.61 18.33
C LEU A 389 -18.36 8.23 18.47
N GLY A 390 -18.93 8.41 19.67
CA GLY A 390 -20.36 8.15 19.91
C GLY A 390 -21.26 9.07 19.08
N GLY A 391 -20.93 10.36 19.00
CA GLY A 391 -21.62 11.32 18.14
C GLY A 391 -21.49 10.96 16.65
N SER A 392 -20.28 10.63 16.20
CA SER A 392 -20.01 10.14 14.85
C SER A 392 -20.89 8.95 14.48
N ILE A 393 -20.95 7.92 15.33
CA ILE A 393 -21.79 6.74 15.10
C ILE A 393 -23.27 7.10 15.06
N LEU A 394 -23.73 7.97 15.97
CA LEU A 394 -25.13 8.42 15.99
C LEU A 394 -25.53 9.11 14.68
N PHE A 395 -24.71 10.06 14.18
CA PHE A 395 -25.01 10.76 12.93
C PHE A 395 -24.84 9.85 11.70
N ALA A 396 -23.86 8.94 11.72
CA ALA A 396 -23.67 7.94 10.67
C ALA A 396 -24.90 7.03 10.49
N LEU A 397 -25.62 6.74 11.59
CA LEU A 397 -26.87 5.97 11.58
C LEU A 397 -28.12 6.81 11.33
N TRP A 398 -28.13 8.09 11.76
CA TRP A 398 -29.32 8.93 11.67
C TRP A 398 -29.47 9.66 10.34
N LYS A 399 -28.38 10.25 9.83
CA LYS A 399 -28.37 11.13 8.66
C LYS A 399 -27.12 10.94 7.80
N PRO A 400 -26.86 9.72 7.29
CA PRO A 400 -25.71 9.47 6.43
C PRO A 400 -25.68 10.38 5.18
N GLU A 401 -26.83 10.71 4.62
CA GLU A 401 -26.97 11.53 3.41
C GLU A 401 -26.67 13.03 3.58
N ALA A 402 -26.40 13.49 4.81
CA ALA A 402 -26.29 14.92 5.13
C ALA A 402 -25.15 15.66 4.43
N PHE A 403 -24.13 14.94 3.93
CA PHE A 403 -23.00 15.54 3.21
C PHE A 403 -23.31 15.90 1.74
N GLY A 404 -24.44 15.45 1.18
CA GLY A 404 -24.72 15.61 -0.25
C GLY A 404 -23.78 14.78 -1.13
N MET A 405 -23.52 15.21 -2.37
CA MET A 405 -22.69 14.46 -3.35
C MET A 405 -23.17 13.00 -3.45
N ASP A 406 -22.25 12.05 -3.41
CA ASP A 406 -22.55 10.61 -3.49
C ASP A 406 -22.69 9.98 -2.11
N ALA A 407 -22.98 10.77 -1.06
CA ALA A 407 -23.09 10.26 0.31
C ALA A 407 -24.17 9.17 0.47
N SER A 408 -25.19 9.15 -0.39
CA SER A 408 -26.24 8.13 -0.41
C SER A 408 -25.86 6.86 -1.17
N THR A 409 -24.73 6.85 -1.88
CA THR A 409 -24.32 5.71 -2.70
C THR A 409 -23.89 4.53 -1.83
N ILE A 410 -24.36 3.35 -2.19
CA ILE A 410 -24.20 2.12 -1.42
C ILE A 410 -22.79 1.58 -1.63
N ILE A 411 -22.07 1.38 -0.53
CA ILE A 411 -20.75 0.71 -0.53
C ILE A 411 -20.89 -0.77 -0.18
N SER A 412 -21.77 -1.09 0.77
CA SER A 412 -22.04 -2.48 1.17
C SER A 412 -23.52 -2.62 1.51
N SER A 413 -23.98 -3.85 1.71
CA SER A 413 -25.38 -4.15 2.04
C SER A 413 -25.96 -3.35 3.21
N PHE A 414 -25.11 -2.78 4.08
CA PHE A 414 -25.52 -1.99 5.24
C PHE A 414 -24.90 -0.59 5.32
N LEU A 415 -24.00 -0.21 4.41
CA LEU A 415 -23.24 1.05 4.50
C LEU A 415 -23.35 1.86 3.22
N VAL A 416 -23.53 3.16 3.38
CA VAL A 416 -23.39 4.15 2.31
C VAL A 416 -22.15 5.02 2.55
N ARG A 417 -21.66 5.71 1.52
CA ARG A 417 -20.47 6.59 1.58
C ARG A 417 -20.53 7.59 2.72
N GLY A 418 -21.68 8.21 2.93
CA GLY A 418 -21.92 9.18 4.00
C GLY A 418 -21.74 8.59 5.42
N THR A 419 -21.98 7.29 5.61
CA THR A 419 -21.72 6.60 6.88
C THR A 419 -20.22 6.62 7.21
N LEU A 420 -19.34 6.35 6.24
CA LEU A 420 -17.89 6.41 6.43
C LEU A 420 -17.42 7.84 6.72
N ALA A 421 -17.97 8.83 6.00
CA ALA A 421 -17.65 10.24 6.22
C ALA A 421 -17.99 10.69 7.65
N TRP A 422 -19.17 10.32 8.17
CA TRP A 422 -19.56 10.63 9.56
C TRP A 422 -18.69 9.94 10.62
N LEU A 423 -18.21 8.73 10.34
CA LEU A 423 -17.28 8.06 11.24
C LEU A 423 -15.95 8.82 11.28
N VAL A 424 -15.38 9.13 10.12
CA VAL A 424 -13.99 9.62 10.01
C VAL A 424 -13.86 11.13 10.23
N LEU A 425 -14.68 11.96 9.59
CA LEU A 425 -14.50 13.42 9.59
C LEU A 425 -14.53 14.06 10.99
N PRO A 426 -15.51 13.79 11.87
CA PRO A 426 -15.54 14.43 13.19
C PRO A 426 -14.30 14.08 14.03
N MET A 427 -13.80 12.86 13.92
CA MET A 427 -12.56 12.42 14.57
C MET A 427 -11.33 13.14 14.01
N LEU A 428 -11.25 13.34 12.68
CA LEU A 428 -10.18 14.13 12.06
C LEU A 428 -10.25 15.61 12.49
N PHE A 429 -11.44 16.23 12.48
CA PHE A 429 -11.62 17.62 12.91
C PHE A 429 -11.26 17.83 14.38
N LEU A 430 -11.59 16.87 15.26
CA LEU A 430 -11.22 16.91 16.68
C LEU A 430 -9.70 17.07 16.87
N VAL A 431 -8.89 16.45 16.01
CA VAL A 431 -7.43 16.40 16.16
C VAL A 431 -6.68 17.54 15.45
N VAL A 432 -7.29 18.20 14.45
CA VAL A 432 -6.67 19.32 13.71
C VAL A 432 -6.14 20.39 14.67
N LEU A 433 -6.99 20.93 15.55
CA LEU A 433 -6.62 22.05 16.43
C LEU A 433 -5.55 21.66 17.47
N PRO A 434 -5.66 20.52 18.19
CA PRO A 434 -4.61 20.06 19.10
C PRO A 434 -3.25 19.89 18.42
N VAL A 435 -3.20 19.28 17.22
CA VAL A 435 -1.95 19.05 16.49
C VAL A 435 -1.39 20.36 15.94
N ALA A 436 -2.24 21.23 15.38
CA ALA A 436 -1.85 22.56 14.93
C ALA A 436 -1.27 23.40 16.07
N ARG A 437 -1.87 23.36 17.26
CA ARG A 437 -1.34 24.03 18.46
C ARG A 437 0.04 23.48 18.85
N GLU A 438 0.20 22.16 18.87
CA GLU A 438 1.50 21.56 19.21
C GLU A 438 2.58 21.96 18.19
N ALA A 439 2.26 21.91 16.88
CA ALA A 439 3.17 22.28 15.79
C ALA A 439 3.52 23.79 15.80
N LEU A 440 2.51 24.66 15.76
CA LEU A 440 2.66 26.09 15.48
C LEU A 440 2.91 26.94 16.73
N VAL A 441 2.45 26.51 17.91
CA VAL A 441 2.58 27.30 19.14
C VAL A 441 3.64 26.70 20.04
N VAL A 442 3.46 25.44 20.44
CA VAL A 442 4.30 24.83 21.49
C VAL A 442 5.75 24.67 21.03
N GLN A 443 5.99 24.18 19.82
CA GLN A 443 7.37 23.99 19.33
C GLN A 443 8.06 25.31 18.94
N ARG A 444 7.31 26.36 18.61
CA ARG A 444 7.86 27.71 18.35
C ARG A 444 8.29 28.40 19.64
N GLN A 445 7.49 28.29 20.70
CA GLN A 445 7.76 28.97 21.99
C GLN A 445 8.87 28.32 22.83
N LYS A 446 9.20 27.03 22.60
CA LYS A 446 10.33 26.40 23.30
C LYS A 446 11.63 27.13 22.97
N ARG A 447 12.30 27.66 24.00
CA ARG A 447 13.65 28.22 23.89
C ARG A 447 14.61 27.10 23.47
N SER A 448 15.14 27.21 22.25
CA SER A 448 16.19 26.33 21.74
C SER A 448 17.17 27.18 20.93
N LYS A 449 18.47 26.84 21.04
CA LYS A 449 19.55 27.49 20.28
C LYS A 449 19.43 27.25 18.77
N ALA A 450 18.73 26.19 18.35
CA ALA A 450 18.51 25.87 16.95
C ALA A 450 17.35 26.68 16.35
N ALA A 451 17.56 27.19 15.13
CA ALA A 451 16.51 27.79 14.29
C ALA A 451 15.35 26.82 14.09
N LEU A 452 14.12 27.33 13.97
CA LEU A 452 12.89 26.53 13.87
C LEU A 452 12.95 25.48 12.75
N TRP A 453 13.46 25.86 11.59
CA TRP A 453 13.63 25.02 10.39
C TRP A 453 14.67 23.89 10.54
N ARG A 454 15.33 23.79 11.70
CA ARG A 454 16.27 22.70 12.04
C ARG A 454 15.77 21.87 13.23
N ARG A 455 14.56 22.13 13.74
CA ARG A 455 13.99 21.40 14.88
C ARG A 455 13.20 20.20 14.39
N ILE A 456 13.77 19.00 14.55
CA ILE A 456 13.11 17.72 14.21
C ILE A 456 11.69 17.61 14.79
N PRO A 457 11.43 17.95 16.08
CA PRO A 457 10.07 17.87 16.61
C PRO A 457 9.10 18.83 15.91
N PHE A 458 9.54 20.00 15.46
CA PHE A 458 8.67 20.92 14.72
C PHE A 458 8.28 20.33 13.36
N GLY A 459 9.27 19.86 12.59
CA GLY A 459 9.03 19.20 11.31
C GLY A 459 8.12 17.98 11.44
N ALA A 460 8.36 17.12 12.43
CA ALA A 460 7.54 15.92 12.66
C ALA A 460 6.06 16.25 12.96
N HIS A 461 5.76 17.27 13.78
CA HIS A 461 4.37 17.66 14.02
C HIS A 461 3.73 18.33 12.80
N LEU A 462 4.53 19.02 11.97
CA LEU A 462 4.06 19.58 10.71
C LEU A 462 3.67 18.48 9.72
N VAL A 463 4.44 17.38 9.64
CA VAL A 463 4.07 16.20 8.84
C VAL A 463 2.73 15.64 9.28
N HIS A 464 2.52 15.40 10.58
CA HIS A 464 1.25 14.87 11.07
C HIS A 464 0.07 15.83 10.87
N LEU A 465 0.30 17.15 10.99
CA LEU A 465 -0.73 18.15 10.66
C LEU A 465 -1.12 18.07 9.19
N GLY A 466 -0.12 18.01 8.31
CA GLY A 466 -0.35 17.87 6.87
C GLY A 466 -1.09 16.57 6.54
N LEU A 467 -0.77 15.46 7.19
CA LEU A 467 -1.49 14.18 7.03
C LEU A 467 -2.97 14.30 7.45
N ILE A 468 -3.27 14.95 8.58
CA ILE A 468 -4.67 15.15 9.02
C ILE A 468 -5.44 16.00 8.00
N VAL A 469 -4.83 17.08 7.52
CA VAL A 469 -5.42 17.97 6.51
C VAL A 469 -5.66 17.19 5.21
N LEU A 470 -4.66 16.43 4.75
CA LEU A 470 -4.77 15.56 3.58
C LEU A 470 -5.91 14.57 3.71
N LEU A 471 -6.03 13.87 4.85
CA LEU A 471 -7.10 12.90 5.10
C LEU A 471 -8.49 13.54 5.11
N ILE A 472 -8.63 14.78 5.59
CA ILE A 472 -9.89 15.53 5.49
C ILE A 472 -10.23 15.78 4.02
N GLY A 473 -9.28 16.28 3.24
CA GLY A 473 -9.46 16.47 1.79
C GLY A 473 -9.82 15.15 1.09
N HIS A 474 -9.12 14.07 1.42
CA HIS A 474 -9.37 12.73 0.89
C HIS A 474 -10.82 12.29 1.11
N VAL A 475 -11.39 12.46 2.31
CA VAL A 475 -12.81 12.10 2.53
C VAL A 475 -13.76 12.86 1.58
N TYR A 476 -13.48 14.12 1.27
CA TYR A 476 -14.30 14.90 0.32
C TYR A 476 -14.06 14.53 -1.15
N THR A 477 -12.83 14.15 -1.52
CA THR A 477 -12.46 13.91 -2.94
C THR A 477 -12.46 12.45 -3.37
N THR A 478 -12.56 11.50 -2.44
CA THR A 478 -12.58 10.06 -2.73
C THR A 478 -13.74 9.37 -2.02
N VAL A 479 -13.86 9.46 -0.70
CA VAL A 479 -14.89 8.71 0.04
C VAL A 479 -16.32 9.15 -0.33
N LEU A 480 -16.53 10.46 -0.48
CA LEU A 480 -17.82 11.07 -0.81
C LEU A 480 -18.12 11.16 -2.31
N ILE A 481 -17.25 10.59 -3.16
CA ILE A 481 -17.39 10.62 -4.62
C ILE A 481 -17.20 9.20 -5.16
N ASP A 482 -18.25 8.66 -5.76
CA ASP A 482 -18.24 7.34 -6.36
C ASP A 482 -17.67 7.38 -7.78
N ARG A 483 -16.43 6.91 -7.93
CA ARG A 483 -15.77 6.84 -9.25
C ARG A 483 -16.31 5.73 -10.16
N GLY A 484 -17.13 4.84 -9.63
CA GLY A 484 -17.82 3.79 -10.38
C GLY A 484 -19.21 4.18 -10.86
N ASP A 485 -19.79 5.27 -10.35
CA ASP A 485 -21.16 5.66 -10.68
C ASP A 485 -21.26 6.19 -12.12
N ALA A 486 -22.29 5.72 -12.83
CA ALA A 486 -22.60 6.16 -14.17
C ALA A 486 -23.19 7.59 -14.20
N SER A 487 -23.68 8.09 -13.05
CA SER A 487 -24.20 9.46 -12.91
C SER A 487 -23.18 10.54 -13.31
N HIS A 488 -21.88 10.30 -13.08
CA HIS A 488 -20.79 11.20 -13.48
C HIS A 488 -20.50 11.22 -14.99
N ARG A 489 -21.15 10.37 -15.79
CA ARG A 489 -20.93 10.29 -17.24
C ARG A 489 -21.92 11.19 -17.98
N ILE A 490 -21.44 12.38 -18.35
CA ILE A 490 -22.24 13.39 -19.02
C ILE A 490 -22.11 13.21 -20.53
N THR A 491 -23.26 13.08 -21.21
CA THR A 491 -23.32 13.10 -22.68
C THR A 491 -23.63 14.51 -23.14
N MET A 492 -22.74 15.11 -23.92
CA MET A 492 -22.83 16.47 -24.43
C MET A 492 -23.04 16.45 -25.95
N MET A 493 -23.99 17.25 -26.43
CA MET A 493 -24.19 17.52 -27.85
C MET A 493 -23.43 18.80 -28.23
N ARG A 494 -22.93 18.87 -29.47
CA ARG A 494 -22.19 20.03 -29.95
C ARG A 494 -23.08 21.29 -29.91
N ASP A 495 -22.53 22.39 -29.41
CA ASP A 495 -23.18 23.70 -29.29
C ASP A 495 -24.48 23.70 -28.45
N GLU A 496 -24.64 22.71 -27.56
CA GLU A 496 -25.75 22.62 -26.61
C GLU A 496 -25.23 22.59 -25.16
N ILE A 497 -25.85 23.40 -24.30
CA ILE A 497 -25.52 23.43 -22.86
C ILE A 497 -26.31 22.35 -22.13
N ILE A 498 -25.59 21.36 -21.60
CA ILE A 498 -26.14 20.33 -20.71
C ILE A 498 -25.93 20.74 -19.27
N ILE A 499 -27.00 20.78 -18.49
CA ILE A 499 -26.94 21.11 -17.06
C ILE A 499 -26.86 19.81 -16.26
N ASP A 500 -25.85 19.73 -15.40
CA ASP A 500 -25.71 18.66 -14.41
C ASP A 500 -25.28 19.26 -13.06
N GLY A 501 -26.08 18.96 -12.04
CA GLY A 501 -25.93 19.53 -10.70
C GLY A 501 -25.91 21.06 -10.70
N ASN A 502 -24.75 21.64 -10.34
CA ASN A 502 -24.54 23.08 -10.23
C ASN A 502 -23.84 23.70 -11.45
N TYR A 503 -23.59 22.92 -12.51
CA TYR A 503 -22.83 23.38 -13.67
C TYR A 503 -23.55 23.11 -15.00
N GLY A 504 -23.26 23.95 -15.98
CA GLY A 504 -23.60 23.75 -17.38
C GLY A 504 -22.34 23.42 -18.16
N TYR A 505 -22.42 22.45 -19.06
CA TYR A 505 -21.31 22.02 -19.90
C TYR A 505 -21.70 22.15 -21.37
N GLU A 506 -20.86 22.81 -22.15
CA GLU A 506 -21.05 23.00 -23.59
C GLU A 506 -19.86 22.44 -24.34
N PHE A 507 -20.12 21.49 -25.25
CA PHE A 507 -19.11 21.00 -26.19
C PHE A 507 -19.00 21.98 -27.37
N THR A 508 -17.92 22.76 -27.41
CA THR A 508 -17.74 23.87 -28.38
C THR A 508 -16.93 23.48 -29.61
N GLY A 509 -16.05 22.48 -29.51
CA GLY A 509 -15.22 22.07 -30.65
C GLY A 509 -14.15 21.04 -30.32
N LEU A 510 -13.37 20.64 -31.32
CA LEU A 510 -12.25 19.72 -31.17
C LEU A 510 -10.94 20.40 -31.58
N GLU A 511 -9.87 20.08 -30.87
CA GLU A 511 -8.50 20.47 -31.20
C GLU A 511 -7.72 19.24 -31.69
N PHE A 512 -6.91 19.41 -32.73
CA PHE A 512 -6.10 18.34 -33.32
C PHE A 512 -4.62 18.68 -33.28
N GLN A 513 -3.81 17.79 -32.71
CA GLN A 513 -2.37 17.95 -32.73
C GLN A 513 -1.68 16.66 -33.17
N SER A 514 -0.81 16.74 -34.17
CA SER A 514 -0.04 15.60 -34.68
C SER A 514 1.47 15.82 -34.63
N GLU A 515 1.93 17.02 -34.27
CA GLU A 515 3.34 17.40 -34.21
C GLU A 515 3.70 17.93 -32.81
N ASN A 516 4.95 17.73 -32.40
CA ASN A 516 5.50 18.13 -31.09
C ASN A 516 4.79 17.54 -29.86
N LEU A 517 4.25 16.32 -29.98
CA LEU A 517 3.76 15.57 -28.82
C LEU A 517 4.94 14.98 -28.03
N GLU A 518 4.89 15.07 -26.70
CA GLU A 518 5.91 14.46 -25.83
C GLU A 518 5.83 12.92 -25.86
N VAL A 519 4.61 12.39 -26.01
CA VAL A 519 4.29 10.97 -26.16
C VAL A 519 3.12 10.80 -27.13
N GLY A 520 3.12 9.71 -27.90
CA GLY A 520 2.09 9.43 -28.91
C GLY A 520 2.40 10.04 -30.29
N ASP A 521 1.58 9.68 -31.27
CA ASP A 521 1.71 10.09 -32.69
C ASP A 521 0.47 10.85 -33.21
N GLY A 522 -0.45 11.23 -32.31
CA GLY A 522 -1.63 12.04 -32.59
C GLY A 522 -2.43 12.33 -31.33
N TYR A 523 -3.07 13.50 -31.30
CA TYR A 523 -3.88 13.99 -30.19
C TYR A 523 -5.21 14.56 -30.70
N VAL A 524 -6.28 14.26 -29.97
CA VAL A 524 -7.62 14.83 -30.17
C VAL A 524 -8.10 15.38 -28.84
N GLY A 525 -8.22 16.70 -28.73
CA GLY A 525 -8.75 17.42 -27.57
C GLY A 525 -10.20 17.81 -27.79
N VAL A 526 -11.02 17.73 -26.74
CA VAL A 526 -12.44 18.13 -26.76
C VAL A 526 -12.59 19.42 -25.96
N GLN A 527 -12.87 20.54 -26.64
CA GLN A 527 -13.09 21.82 -25.99
C GLN A 527 -14.47 21.86 -25.33
N ILE A 528 -14.49 22.04 -24.02
CA ILE A 528 -15.71 22.11 -23.21
C ILE A 528 -15.70 23.43 -22.44
N THR A 529 -16.73 24.24 -22.62
CA THR A 529 -16.95 25.44 -21.82
C THR A 529 -17.84 25.12 -20.63
N VAL A 530 -17.40 25.51 -19.43
CA VAL A 530 -18.11 25.26 -18.17
C VAL A 530 -18.77 26.54 -17.69
N TYR A 531 -20.06 26.46 -17.38
CA TYR A 531 -20.90 27.55 -16.89
C TYR A 531 -21.34 27.28 -15.45
N ALA A 532 -21.43 28.33 -14.64
CA ALA A 532 -22.09 28.23 -13.33
C ALA A 532 -23.60 28.22 -13.53
N THR A 533 -24.36 27.46 -12.73
CA THR A 533 -25.82 27.49 -12.79
C THR A 533 -26.43 28.10 -11.54
N GLU A 534 -27.41 28.98 -11.72
CA GLU A 534 -28.25 29.49 -10.64
C GLU A 534 -29.70 29.10 -10.95
N ASN A 535 -30.35 28.37 -10.04
CA ASN A 535 -31.72 27.86 -10.22
C ASN A 535 -31.94 27.07 -11.53
N GLY A 536 -30.92 26.32 -11.97
CA GLY A 536 -30.99 25.54 -13.22
C GLY A 536 -30.90 26.39 -14.49
N VAL A 537 -30.38 27.61 -14.41
CA VAL A 537 -30.11 28.47 -15.57
C VAL A 537 -28.59 28.72 -15.65
N PRO A 538 -27.94 28.49 -16.80
CA PRO A 538 -26.53 28.82 -16.99
C PRO A 538 -26.31 30.33 -16.88
N THR A 539 -25.25 30.72 -16.18
CA THR A 539 -24.83 32.10 -15.95
C THR A 539 -23.51 32.35 -16.70
N ASP A 540 -22.55 33.05 -16.09
CA ASP A 540 -21.26 33.33 -16.71
C ASP A 540 -20.40 32.07 -16.86
N ALA A 541 -19.60 32.04 -17.93
CA ALA A 541 -18.60 30.99 -18.14
C ALA A 541 -17.53 31.05 -17.04
N ILE A 542 -17.30 29.93 -16.37
CA ILE A 542 -16.28 29.75 -15.34
C ILE A 542 -14.90 29.58 -15.99
N GLY A 543 -14.85 28.83 -17.10
CA GLY A 543 -13.62 28.53 -17.82
C GLY A 543 -13.84 27.46 -18.90
N THR A 544 -12.79 27.20 -19.67
CA THR A 544 -12.76 26.18 -20.72
C THR A 544 -11.76 25.10 -20.35
N VAL A 545 -12.11 23.85 -20.63
CA VAL A 545 -11.23 22.68 -20.49
C VAL A 545 -11.13 21.96 -21.81
N GLU A 546 -10.04 21.23 -21.99
CA GLU A 546 -9.72 20.43 -23.16
C GLU A 546 -9.26 19.03 -22.75
N PRO A 547 -10.13 18.18 -22.15
CA PRO A 547 -9.81 16.76 -22.01
C PRO A 547 -9.58 16.16 -23.39
N GLY A 548 -8.65 15.22 -23.50
CA GLY A 548 -8.25 14.72 -24.82
C GLY A 548 -7.89 13.25 -24.85
N MET A 549 -7.26 12.85 -25.95
CA MET A 549 -6.79 11.49 -26.15
C MET A 549 -5.55 11.44 -27.02
N LEU A 550 -4.57 10.66 -26.58
CA LEU A 550 -3.34 10.36 -27.31
C LEU A 550 -3.45 9.04 -28.06
N ARG A 551 -3.00 9.04 -29.31
CA ARG A 551 -2.85 7.87 -30.17
C ARG A 551 -1.43 7.32 -30.09
N PHE A 552 -1.31 5.98 -30.07
CA PHE A 552 -0.03 5.27 -30.09
C PHE A 552 0.05 4.28 -31.27
N ASP A 553 1.28 4.10 -31.76
CA ASP A 553 1.72 3.03 -32.66
C ASP A 553 0.91 2.85 -33.95
N SER A 554 0.31 3.90 -34.53
CA SER A 554 -0.53 3.85 -35.75
C SER A 554 -1.68 2.81 -35.77
N THR A 555 -1.88 2.06 -34.67
CA THR A 555 -2.73 0.87 -34.55
C THR A 555 -4.03 1.17 -33.80
N ALA A 556 -4.43 2.45 -33.76
CA ALA A 556 -5.66 2.95 -33.15
C ALA A 556 -5.79 2.73 -31.63
N THR A 557 -4.70 2.41 -30.93
CA THR A 557 -4.72 2.42 -29.45
C THR A 557 -4.75 3.86 -28.96
N ALA A 558 -5.82 4.21 -28.24
CA ALA A 558 -6.07 5.55 -27.71
C ALA A 558 -5.98 5.52 -26.18
N ARG A 559 -5.37 6.56 -25.60
CA ARG A 559 -5.31 6.76 -24.15
C ARG A 559 -5.90 8.13 -23.81
N SER A 560 -6.80 8.18 -22.83
CA SER A 560 -7.39 9.45 -22.38
C SER A 560 -6.33 10.32 -21.70
N GLU A 561 -6.34 11.60 -22.05
CA GLU A 561 -5.75 12.67 -21.26
C GLU A 561 -6.81 13.33 -20.40
N VAL A 562 -6.42 13.68 -19.18
CA VAL A 562 -7.28 14.32 -18.19
C VAL A 562 -7.05 15.81 -18.25
N ASP A 563 -8.13 16.61 -18.20
CA ASP A 563 -8.01 18.05 -17.96
C ASP A 563 -8.80 18.47 -16.71
N THR A 564 -8.35 19.53 -16.06
CA THR A 564 -8.84 19.97 -14.75
C THR A 564 -9.12 21.47 -14.71
N LEU A 565 -10.35 21.85 -14.34
CA LEU A 565 -10.72 23.23 -14.04
C LEU A 565 -10.61 23.51 -12.53
N THR A 566 -9.55 24.20 -12.13
CA THR A 566 -9.31 24.55 -10.72
C THR A 566 -10.11 25.76 -10.25
N ARG A 567 -10.79 25.61 -9.11
CA ARG A 567 -11.62 26.66 -8.50
C ARG A 567 -11.37 26.75 -7.00
N TRP A 568 -11.84 27.83 -6.38
CA TRP A 568 -11.73 28.02 -4.93
C TRP A 568 -12.50 26.97 -4.12
N SER A 569 -13.61 26.44 -4.65
CA SER A 569 -14.40 25.38 -4.03
C SER A 569 -13.79 23.99 -4.18
N GLY A 570 -12.93 23.79 -5.17
CA GLY A 570 -12.42 22.48 -5.56
C GLY A 570 -12.14 22.41 -7.06
N ASP A 571 -11.69 21.25 -7.52
CA ASP A 571 -11.38 21.00 -8.93
C ASP A 571 -12.55 20.29 -9.62
N LEU A 572 -12.80 20.62 -10.89
CA LEU A 572 -13.60 19.79 -11.79
C LEU A 572 -12.66 19.01 -12.71
N VAL A 573 -12.76 17.69 -12.70
CA VAL A 573 -11.86 16.81 -13.46
C VAL A 573 -12.63 16.13 -14.59
N PHE A 574 -12.11 16.20 -15.81
CA PHE A 574 -12.73 15.69 -17.02
C PHE A 574 -11.91 14.54 -17.59
N ILE A 575 -12.54 13.38 -17.78
CA ILE A 575 -11.86 12.14 -18.18
C ILE A 575 -12.69 11.39 -19.25
N PHE A 576 -12.02 10.86 -20.28
CA PHE A 576 -12.59 9.86 -21.18
C PHE A 576 -12.30 8.45 -20.66
N ASP A 577 -13.31 7.60 -20.61
CA ASP A 577 -13.10 6.14 -20.48
C ASP A 577 -12.44 5.61 -21.76
N GLY A 578 -11.62 4.56 -21.66
CA GLY A 578 -10.92 3.94 -22.78
C GLY A 578 -11.83 3.47 -23.93
N SER A 579 -13.07 3.07 -23.66
CA SER A 579 -14.03 2.74 -24.72
C SER A 579 -14.46 3.97 -25.53
N GLN A 580 -14.59 5.13 -24.88
CA GLN A 580 -14.90 6.42 -25.50
C GLN A 580 -13.66 6.96 -26.21
N ALA A 581 -12.52 6.90 -25.50
CA ALA A 581 -11.15 6.75 -25.97
C ALA A 581 -11.03 6.37 -27.45
N SER A 582 -11.22 5.07 -27.64
CA SER A 582 -11.05 4.40 -28.93
C SER A 582 -12.14 4.78 -29.93
N GLY A 583 -13.41 4.87 -29.49
CA GLY A 583 -14.54 5.21 -30.37
C GLY A 583 -14.43 6.59 -31.01
N LEU A 584 -14.07 7.61 -30.21
CA LEU A 584 -13.89 8.97 -30.71
C LEU A 584 -12.69 9.03 -31.67
N MET A 585 -11.57 8.39 -31.34
CA MET A 585 -10.41 8.33 -32.23
C MET A 585 -10.77 7.74 -33.59
N THR A 586 -11.47 6.61 -33.63
CA THR A 586 -11.89 5.99 -34.89
C THR A 586 -12.80 6.89 -35.69
N GLN A 587 -13.83 7.47 -35.06
CA GLN A 587 -14.77 8.37 -35.71
C GLN A 587 -14.08 9.61 -36.29
N THR A 588 -13.10 10.14 -35.57
CA THR A 588 -12.41 11.36 -35.99
C THR A 588 -11.38 11.12 -37.09
N VAL A 589 -10.72 9.95 -37.10
CA VAL A 589 -9.83 9.52 -38.20
C VAL A 589 -10.62 9.29 -39.49
N ASP A 590 -11.80 8.67 -39.40
CA ASP A 590 -12.60 8.30 -40.59
C ASP A 590 -13.45 9.45 -41.14
N GLY A 591 -13.96 10.34 -40.26
CA GLY A 591 -14.95 11.36 -40.62
C GLY A 591 -14.53 12.81 -40.40
N GLY A 592 -13.35 13.07 -39.81
CA GLY A 592 -12.88 14.41 -39.46
C GLY A 592 -13.73 15.11 -38.37
N GLU A 593 -13.44 16.38 -38.09
CA GLU A 593 -14.08 17.14 -36.99
C GLU A 593 -15.61 17.18 -37.07
N SER A 594 -16.15 17.41 -38.26
CA SER A 594 -17.60 17.56 -38.46
C SER A 594 -18.41 16.29 -38.19
N SER A 595 -17.74 15.14 -38.12
CA SER A 595 -18.39 13.86 -37.85
C SER A 595 -18.72 13.64 -36.37
N VAL A 596 -18.07 14.38 -35.46
CA VAL A 596 -18.29 14.26 -34.02
C VAL A 596 -19.31 15.30 -33.58
N GLN A 597 -20.53 14.84 -33.34
CA GLN A 597 -21.67 15.66 -32.90
C GLN A 597 -22.02 15.45 -31.43
N MET A 598 -21.48 14.40 -30.82
CA MET A 598 -21.74 14.00 -29.45
C MET A 598 -20.43 13.50 -28.83
N VAL A 599 -20.17 13.96 -27.62
CA VAL A 599 -19.07 13.49 -26.78
C VAL A 599 -19.65 13.04 -25.46
N ARG A 600 -19.14 11.94 -24.90
CA ARG A 600 -19.49 11.50 -23.56
C ARG A 600 -18.23 11.60 -22.71
N VAL A 601 -18.30 12.35 -21.62
CA VAL A 601 -17.17 12.70 -20.76
C VAL A 601 -17.55 12.35 -19.32
N THR A 602 -16.63 11.79 -18.56
CA THR A 602 -16.81 11.61 -17.12
C THR A 602 -16.33 12.86 -16.41
N VAL A 603 -17.19 13.49 -15.61
CA VAL A 603 -16.88 14.73 -14.91
C VAL A 603 -17.01 14.50 -13.41
N TYR A 604 -15.92 14.74 -12.66
CA TYR A 604 -15.92 14.67 -11.20
C TYR A 604 -15.82 16.06 -10.59
N ASP A 605 -16.77 16.43 -9.73
CA ASP A 605 -16.63 17.60 -8.84
C ASP A 605 -15.93 17.17 -7.55
N LEU A 606 -14.67 17.59 -7.40
CA LEU A 606 -13.82 17.27 -6.26
C LEU A 606 -13.76 18.45 -5.27
N PRO A 607 -14.76 18.62 -4.37
CA PRO A 607 -14.74 19.71 -3.42
C PRO A 607 -13.57 19.56 -2.45
N ALA A 608 -13.03 20.69 -2.04
CA ALA A 608 -11.91 20.75 -1.11
C ALA A 608 -10.62 20.04 -1.57
N SER A 609 -10.44 19.80 -2.88
CA SER A 609 -9.19 19.25 -3.45
C SER A 609 -7.93 20.03 -3.04
N HIS A 610 -8.04 21.36 -2.89
CA HIS A 610 -6.99 22.22 -2.34
C HIS A 610 -6.53 21.80 -0.93
N THR A 611 -7.38 21.15 -0.15
CA THR A 611 -7.04 20.61 1.18
C THR A 611 -6.10 19.42 1.06
N VAL A 612 -6.27 18.56 0.03
CA VAL A 612 -5.34 17.47 -0.28
C VAL A 612 -3.96 18.05 -0.62
N TRP A 613 -3.91 19.02 -1.53
CA TRP A 613 -2.67 19.71 -1.91
C TRP A 613 -2.00 20.44 -0.75
N LEU A 614 -2.77 21.17 0.06
CA LEU A 614 -2.27 21.85 1.25
C LEU A 614 -1.66 20.86 2.25
N GLY A 615 -2.32 19.71 2.44
CA GLY A 615 -1.81 18.63 3.28
C GLY A 615 -0.46 18.11 2.78
N TRP A 616 -0.36 17.81 1.49
CA TRP A 616 0.88 17.38 0.83
C TRP A 616 2.02 18.38 0.97
N VAL A 617 1.78 19.64 0.62
CA VAL A 617 2.79 20.71 0.74
C VAL A 617 3.25 20.85 2.19
N THR A 618 2.32 20.79 3.15
CA THR A 618 2.64 20.86 4.58
C THR A 618 3.51 19.67 5.02
N MET A 619 3.19 18.46 4.56
CA MET A 619 3.99 17.27 4.82
C MET A 619 5.40 17.38 4.24
N MET A 620 5.54 17.82 2.99
CA MET A 620 6.83 17.99 2.31
C MET A 620 7.72 19.01 3.04
N ILE A 621 7.15 20.15 3.45
CA ILE A 621 7.86 21.14 4.29
C ILE A 621 8.29 20.52 5.61
N GLY A 622 7.40 19.77 6.28
CA GLY A 622 7.70 19.08 7.53
C GLY A 622 8.85 18.08 7.40
N MET A 623 8.84 17.28 6.34
CA MET A 623 9.89 16.31 6.03
C MET A 623 11.23 17.00 5.73
N ALA A 624 11.23 18.05 4.92
CA ALA A 624 12.43 18.84 4.63
C ALA A 624 13.07 19.41 5.90
N ILE A 625 12.26 19.87 6.86
CA ILE A 625 12.74 20.35 8.18
C ILE A 625 13.34 19.22 9.01
N VAL A 626 12.74 18.03 8.99
CA VAL A 626 13.28 16.85 9.69
C VAL A 626 14.66 16.49 9.12
N VAL A 627 14.78 16.42 7.79
CA VAL A 627 16.03 16.13 7.08
C VAL A 627 17.10 17.20 7.38
N ALA A 628 16.76 18.47 7.28
CA ALA A 628 17.69 19.57 7.59
C ALA A 628 18.14 19.55 9.07
N GLY A 629 17.23 19.20 9.98
CA GLY A 629 17.53 19.01 11.40
C GLY A 629 18.50 17.86 11.64
N ASP A 630 18.30 16.72 10.99
CA ASP A 630 19.15 15.53 11.11
C ASP A 630 20.56 15.77 10.54
N ALA A 631 20.66 16.35 9.33
CA ALA A 631 21.94 16.69 8.70
C ALA A 631 22.80 17.61 9.58
N SER A 632 22.18 18.51 10.33
CA SER A 632 22.87 19.41 11.25
C SER A 632 23.41 18.72 12.50
N LYS A 633 22.73 17.67 12.98
CA LYS A 633 23.18 16.85 14.12
C LYS A 633 24.32 15.91 13.71
N ASN A 634 24.20 15.26 12.56
CA ASN A 634 25.20 14.30 12.09
C ASN A 634 26.49 14.96 11.59
N LYS A 635 26.50 16.28 11.32
CA LYS A 635 27.73 17.04 11.09
C LYS A 635 28.71 16.99 12.26
N SER A 636 28.25 16.78 13.51
CA SER A 636 29.15 16.62 14.66
C SER A 636 29.69 15.19 14.83
N LEU A 637 29.08 14.18 14.19
CA LEU A 637 29.58 12.81 14.21
C LEU A 637 30.68 12.59 13.15
N ARG A 638 30.72 13.43 12.11
CA ARG A 638 31.69 13.33 11.03
C ARG A 638 33.09 13.82 11.38
N SER A 639 33.31 14.44 12.54
CA SER A 639 34.62 15.01 12.93
C SER A 639 35.46 14.13 13.86
N ASN A 640 34.93 13.03 14.41
CA ASN A 640 35.59 12.34 15.52
C ASN A 640 36.06 10.90 15.25
N ASP A 641 35.73 10.26 14.12
CA ASP A 641 36.11 8.85 13.91
C ASP A 641 36.68 8.62 12.51
N VAL A 642 37.89 9.12 12.23
CA VAL A 642 38.87 8.48 11.33
C VAL A 642 40.28 9.00 11.68
N GLU A 643 40.83 8.65 12.84
CA GLU A 643 42.28 8.49 12.97
C GLU A 643 42.59 7.06 12.51
N PHE A 644 43.10 6.92 11.28
CA PHE A 644 43.78 5.69 10.89
C PHE A 644 45.05 5.62 11.74
N GLU A 645 45.05 4.76 12.77
CA GLU A 645 46.30 4.25 13.34
C GLU A 645 47.02 3.49 12.22
N GLY A 646 47.98 4.17 11.58
CA GLY A 646 48.98 3.52 10.77
C GLY A 646 49.97 2.83 11.70
N GLU A 647 49.97 1.51 11.67
CA GLU A 647 51.08 0.70 12.20
C GLU A 647 52.33 0.95 11.34
N GLU A 648 53.41 1.44 11.98
CA GLU A 648 54.80 1.23 11.54
C GLU A 648 55.29 -0.17 11.94
#